data_AF-A0AAQ3NFX5-F1
#
_entry.id   AF-A0AAQ3NFX5-F1
#
_cell.length_a   1.000
_cell.length_b   1.000
_cell.length_c   1.000
_cell.angle_alpha   90.00
_cell.angle_beta   90.00
_cell.angle_gamma   90.00
#
_symmetry.space_group_name_H-M   'P 1'
#
loop_
_entity.id
_entity.type
_entity.pdbx_description
1 polymer ?
#
loop_
_entity_poly.entity_id
_entity_poly.type
_entity_poly.pdbx_seq_one_letter_code
_entity_poly.pdbx_strand_id
1 'polypeptide(L)'
;MGSSQAAVSFLTNLARSAFELGVAATALSSSLYIVDGGQRAILFDRFRGILDDTVGEGTHFLIPWVQKPYIFDIRTRPHTFSSISGTKDLQMVNLTLCVLSRPEIGKLTVIVKNLGLEYDEKVLPSIGNEVLKAVVAQFNADQLLTDRSQVSALVHDSLIRRAKDFNIVLDDVAITHLSYGSEFSRAVEQKQVAQQEAERSKFVVMKAEQERRAAIIRAEGESGAAKLISDATASTGMGLIELRRIEASREIASTIFTHSLKPVEKKGSSKGGERGQRVGERLHQTPGCSSTEINSIRHEFVVKDVLHPQSERIYEFLFSLTTQLECLVFTYDWAMCEHEFCARQLPVFLSTLAVVGWVKSGKLTHKRNWMQKLLFWKELSTLWKAGTLKAARQIARRSRKKLILQILSSNWAVPVRAGFNKGHPCINAKVNTGKMASYKELPRTAQIRLVSSHQEVYEPCDDSFALVDALLADRSNLLEHHPSLCIEIGCGSGYVITSLALILGQEGYGVNYFATDINPHAVEVTRKTMEAHGVGAELVVTDIAAGLEERLAGSVDVMVVNPPYVPTPEDEVGVEGITSSWAGGENGRSVIDKILPVADRLLSEKGWLYMVTLTANNPSDICQQMRKKGYGSKIVVQRSTEEESLHIIKFWRDFDIGKDEPNQSASGFIGSLLTHIPLFSFWRGTNSDNKC
;
A
#
# COMPACT_ATOMS: atom_id res chain seq x y z
N MET A 1 -79.39 -42.90 44.98
CA MET A 1 -79.30 -42.83 43.50
C MET A 1 -79.44 -41.40 42.92
N GLY A 2 -79.71 -40.35 43.71
CA GLY A 2 -79.89 -38.98 43.19
C GLY A 2 -78.61 -38.12 43.00
N SER A 3 -77.51 -38.41 43.72
CA SER A 3 -76.29 -37.59 43.65
C SER A 3 -75.48 -37.79 42.37
N SER A 4 -75.44 -39.01 41.82
CA SER A 4 -74.71 -39.31 40.58
C SER A 4 -75.36 -38.72 39.33
N GLN A 5 -76.70 -38.61 39.28
CA GLN A 5 -77.40 -37.99 38.14
C GLN A 5 -77.23 -36.46 38.12
N ALA A 6 -77.19 -35.81 39.29
CA ALA A 6 -76.89 -34.38 39.39
C ALA A 6 -75.44 -34.06 38.98
N ALA A 7 -74.48 -34.91 39.36
CA ALA A 7 -73.08 -34.74 38.96
C ALA A 7 -72.88 -34.94 37.44
N VAL A 8 -73.54 -35.95 36.85
CA VAL A 8 -73.45 -36.21 35.40
C VAL A 8 -74.08 -35.08 34.58
N SER A 9 -75.24 -34.55 35.00
CA SER A 9 -75.89 -33.42 34.32
C SER A 9 -75.11 -32.09 34.46
N PHE A 10 -74.43 -31.87 35.59
CA PHE A 10 -73.52 -30.75 35.76
C PHE A 10 -72.31 -30.83 34.82
N LEU A 11 -71.68 -32.01 34.73
CA LEU A 11 -70.53 -32.24 33.86
C LEU A 11 -70.88 -32.13 32.36
N THR A 12 -72.07 -32.59 31.93
CA THR A 12 -72.49 -32.45 30.53
C THR A 12 -72.82 -31.00 30.16
N ASN A 13 -73.43 -30.23 31.08
CA ASN A 13 -73.65 -28.80 30.87
C ASN A 13 -72.33 -28.03 30.83
N LEU A 14 -71.38 -28.36 31.73
CA LEU A 14 -70.04 -27.77 31.73
C LEU A 14 -69.29 -28.09 30.44
N ALA A 15 -69.37 -29.34 29.95
CA ALA A 15 -68.76 -29.75 28.69
C ALA A 15 -69.37 -29.01 27.48
N ARG A 16 -70.69 -28.80 27.46
CA ARG A 16 -71.38 -28.00 26.43
C ARG A 16 -70.93 -26.54 26.46
N SER A 17 -70.92 -25.91 27.63
CA SER A 17 -70.47 -24.51 27.76
C SER A 17 -68.99 -24.35 27.41
N ALA A 18 -68.13 -25.31 27.77
CA ALA A 18 -66.72 -25.31 27.38
C ALA A 18 -66.54 -25.48 25.86
N PHE A 19 -67.35 -26.33 25.22
CA PHE A 19 -67.35 -26.49 23.77
C PHE A 19 -67.82 -25.23 23.04
N GLU A 20 -68.91 -24.60 23.50
CA GLU A 20 -69.43 -23.34 22.95
C GLU A 20 -68.41 -22.21 23.09
N LEU A 21 -67.77 -22.07 24.26
CA LEU A 21 -66.69 -21.11 24.48
C LEU A 21 -65.48 -21.40 23.59
N GLY A 22 -65.11 -22.67 23.43
CA GLY A 22 -64.01 -23.09 22.56
C GLY A 22 -64.26 -22.76 21.09
N VAL A 23 -65.47 -23.03 20.59
CA VAL A 23 -65.89 -22.68 19.23
C VAL A 23 -65.92 -21.16 19.04
N ALA A 24 -66.48 -20.42 20.00
CA ALA A 24 -66.52 -18.95 19.95
C ALA A 24 -65.11 -18.33 19.99
N ALA A 25 -64.22 -18.82 20.85
CA ALA A 25 -62.83 -18.36 20.93
C ALA A 25 -62.06 -18.68 19.64
N THR A 26 -62.29 -19.84 19.04
CA THR A 26 -61.66 -20.24 17.77
C THR A 26 -62.18 -19.39 16.60
N ALA A 27 -63.49 -19.11 16.57
CA ALA A 27 -64.09 -18.22 15.59
C ALA A 27 -63.55 -16.79 15.70
N LEU A 28 -63.44 -16.26 16.92
CA LEU A 28 -62.83 -14.96 17.18
C LEU A 28 -61.35 -14.91 16.78
N SER A 29 -60.57 -15.92 17.17
CA SER A 29 -59.16 -16.02 16.82
C SER A 29 -58.94 -16.09 15.31
N SER A 30 -59.73 -16.90 14.59
CA SER A 30 -59.65 -17.01 13.13
C SER A 30 -60.17 -15.79 12.37
N SER A 31 -60.97 -14.93 13.02
CA SER A 31 -61.50 -13.69 12.45
C SER A 31 -60.57 -12.49 12.63
N LEU A 32 -59.53 -12.61 13.46
CA LEU A 32 -58.58 -11.53 13.70
C LEU A 32 -57.33 -11.74 12.86
N TYR A 33 -56.87 -10.66 12.23
CA TYR A 33 -55.57 -10.63 11.57
C TYR A 33 -54.86 -9.32 11.87
N ILE A 34 -53.54 -9.34 11.80
CA ILE A 34 -52.69 -8.20 12.14
C ILE A 34 -51.92 -7.79 10.89
N VAL A 35 -51.87 -6.48 10.65
CA VAL A 35 -51.05 -5.87 9.60
C VAL A 35 -49.93 -5.10 10.26
N ASP A 36 -48.69 -5.51 10.00
CA ASP A 36 -47.51 -4.89 10.57
C ASP A 36 -47.22 -3.51 9.96
N GLY A 37 -46.46 -2.69 10.69
CA GLY A 37 -46.04 -1.38 10.22
C GLY A 37 -45.25 -1.47 8.91
N GLY A 38 -45.62 -0.66 7.93
CA GLY A 38 -45.03 -0.70 6.58
C GLY A 38 -45.57 -1.81 5.68
N GLN A 39 -46.65 -2.48 6.07
CA GLN A 39 -47.45 -3.34 5.21
C GLN A 39 -48.84 -2.76 4.98
N ARG A 40 -49.52 -3.24 3.94
CA ARG A 40 -50.93 -2.97 3.66
C ARG A 40 -51.62 -4.27 3.27
N ALA A 41 -52.84 -4.45 3.75
CA ALA A 41 -53.63 -5.63 3.42
C ALA A 41 -54.73 -5.30 2.41
N ILE A 42 -54.93 -6.20 1.47
CA ILE A 42 -56.08 -6.22 0.56
C ILE A 42 -56.93 -7.41 0.92
N LEU A 43 -58.23 -7.18 1.09
CA LEU A 43 -59.17 -8.25 1.41
C LEU A 43 -59.77 -8.81 0.12
N PHE A 44 -59.68 -10.13 -0.01
CA PHE A 44 -60.39 -10.90 -1.02
C PHE A 44 -61.62 -11.54 -0.41
N ASP A 45 -62.79 -11.16 -0.90
CA ASP A 45 -64.08 -11.75 -0.57
C ASP A 45 -64.44 -12.82 -1.60
N ARG A 46 -64.80 -14.01 -1.15
CA ARG A 46 -65.23 -15.11 -2.03
C ARG A 46 -66.41 -14.74 -2.94
N PHE A 47 -67.30 -13.84 -2.52
CA PHE A 47 -68.50 -13.46 -3.28
C PHE A 47 -68.31 -12.22 -4.14
N ARG A 48 -67.51 -11.25 -3.69
CA ARG A 48 -67.32 -9.94 -4.36
C ARG A 48 -65.95 -9.79 -5.04
N GLY A 49 -65.04 -10.72 -4.80
CA GLY A 49 -63.65 -10.63 -5.24
C GLY A 49 -62.83 -9.66 -4.38
N ILE A 50 -61.88 -8.97 -5.01
CA ILE A 50 -60.99 -8.04 -4.32
C ILE A 50 -61.74 -6.74 -3.97
N LEU A 51 -61.78 -6.40 -2.67
CA LEU A 51 -62.33 -5.14 -2.18
C LEU A 51 -61.46 -3.94 -2.63
N ASP A 52 -62.09 -2.78 -2.85
CA ASP A 52 -61.40 -1.60 -3.38
C ASP A 52 -60.58 -0.83 -2.33
N ASP A 53 -60.92 -1.00 -1.05
CA ASP A 53 -60.23 -0.33 0.06
C ASP A 53 -58.98 -1.11 0.50
N THR A 54 -57.90 -0.36 0.74
CA THR A 54 -56.68 -0.90 1.34
C THR A 54 -56.72 -0.75 2.85
N VAL A 55 -56.37 -1.81 3.56
CA VAL A 55 -56.36 -1.83 5.02
C VAL A 55 -54.98 -1.45 5.53
N GLY A 56 -54.95 -0.47 6.43
CA GLY A 56 -53.74 0.06 7.08
C GLY A 56 -53.16 -0.88 8.14
N GLU A 57 -52.11 -0.42 8.82
CA GLU A 57 -51.50 -1.12 9.95
C GLU A 57 -52.47 -1.29 11.13
N GLY A 58 -52.29 -2.34 11.93
CA GLY A 58 -53.10 -2.64 13.11
C GLY A 58 -53.86 -3.97 13.04
N THR A 59 -54.64 -4.24 14.09
CA THR A 59 -55.48 -5.44 14.18
C THR A 59 -56.83 -5.18 13.53
N HIS A 60 -57.21 -6.03 12.58
CA HIS A 60 -58.43 -5.90 11.80
C HIS A 60 -59.26 -7.19 11.88
N PHE A 61 -60.55 -7.05 11.57
CA PHE A 61 -61.51 -8.15 11.59
C PHE A 61 -61.80 -8.62 10.15
N LEU A 62 -61.78 -9.92 9.93
CA LEU A 62 -62.20 -10.58 8.70
C LEU A 62 -63.25 -11.64 9.00
N ILE A 63 -64.11 -11.95 8.03
CA ILE A 63 -65.06 -13.06 8.15
C ILE A 63 -64.34 -14.36 7.77
N PRO A 64 -64.12 -15.30 8.72
CA PRO A 64 -63.44 -16.56 8.42
C PRO A 64 -64.14 -17.29 7.28
N TRP A 65 -63.37 -17.99 6.43
CA TRP A 65 -63.83 -18.75 5.26
C TRP A 65 -64.36 -17.92 4.07
N VAL A 66 -64.96 -16.75 4.31
CA VAL A 66 -65.46 -15.85 3.25
C VAL A 66 -64.38 -14.90 2.77
N GLN A 67 -63.62 -14.32 3.69
CA GLN A 67 -62.60 -13.33 3.39
C GLN A 67 -61.19 -13.87 3.61
N LYS A 68 -60.26 -13.48 2.76
CA LYS A 68 -58.83 -13.80 2.86
C LYS A 68 -58.01 -12.51 2.73
N PRO A 69 -57.10 -12.20 3.67
CA PRO A 69 -56.23 -11.04 3.58
C PRO A 69 -54.98 -11.38 2.75
N TYR A 70 -54.66 -10.53 1.79
CA TYR A 70 -53.40 -10.50 1.07
C TYR A 70 -52.56 -9.35 1.60
N ILE A 71 -51.45 -9.67 2.27
CA ILE A 71 -50.58 -8.69 2.91
C ILE A 71 -49.45 -8.36 1.95
N PHE A 72 -49.31 -7.08 1.63
CA PHE A 72 -48.27 -6.53 0.78
C PHE A 72 -47.34 -5.64 1.60
N ASP A 73 -46.07 -5.73 1.28
CA ASP A 73 -45.07 -4.79 1.77
C ASP A 73 -45.09 -3.54 0.88
N ILE A 74 -45.23 -2.38 1.50
CA ILE A 74 -45.23 -1.08 0.79
C ILE A 74 -43.88 -0.38 0.88
N ARG A 75 -42.88 -1.04 1.48
CA ARG A 75 -41.51 -0.54 1.56
C ARG A 75 -40.81 -0.73 0.22
N THR A 76 -39.78 0.08 0.02
CA THR A 76 -38.89 -0.02 -1.13
C THR A 76 -38.15 -1.34 -1.13
N ARG A 77 -38.25 -2.08 -2.24
CA ARG A 77 -37.57 -3.37 -2.45
C ARG A 77 -36.62 -3.28 -3.64
N PRO A 78 -35.41 -3.87 -3.53
CA PRO A 78 -34.50 -3.95 -4.65
C PRO A 78 -34.89 -5.09 -5.59
N HIS A 79 -34.93 -4.81 -6.88
CA HIS A 79 -35.10 -5.80 -7.94
C HIS A 79 -33.97 -5.67 -8.95
N THR A 80 -33.30 -6.78 -9.24
CA THR A 80 -32.19 -6.83 -10.18
C THR A 80 -32.56 -7.70 -11.36
N PHE A 81 -32.39 -7.20 -12.57
CA PHE A 81 -32.56 -7.97 -13.80
C PHE A 81 -31.49 -7.61 -14.82
N SER A 82 -31.14 -8.57 -15.67
CA SER A 82 -30.17 -8.40 -16.75
C SER A 82 -30.84 -8.44 -18.11
N SER A 83 -30.30 -7.66 -19.04
CA SER A 83 -30.78 -7.55 -20.41
C SER A 83 -29.61 -7.50 -21.37
N ILE A 84 -29.67 -8.34 -22.40
CA ILE A 84 -28.75 -8.26 -23.54
C ILE A 84 -29.36 -7.30 -24.56
N SER A 85 -28.66 -6.20 -24.85
CA SER A 85 -29.11 -5.13 -25.75
C SER A 85 -28.05 -4.84 -26.81
N GLY A 86 -28.51 -4.55 -28.03
CA GLY A 86 -27.67 -4.07 -29.11
C GLY A 86 -27.49 -2.56 -29.04
N THR A 87 -26.26 -2.10 -29.21
CA THR A 87 -25.88 -0.69 -29.34
C THR A 87 -26.09 -0.17 -30.76
N LYS A 88 -25.94 1.15 -30.95
CA LYS A 88 -26.06 1.81 -32.25
C LYS A 88 -25.08 1.28 -33.30
N ASP A 89 -23.88 0.87 -32.86
CA ASP A 89 -22.83 0.27 -33.68
C ASP A 89 -22.94 -1.26 -33.78
N LEU A 90 -24.12 -1.81 -33.46
CA LEU A 90 -24.47 -3.23 -33.55
C LEU A 90 -23.66 -4.14 -32.62
N GLN A 91 -23.11 -3.59 -31.52
CA GLN A 91 -22.44 -4.39 -30.51
C GLN A 91 -23.38 -4.86 -29.41
N MET A 92 -23.22 -6.12 -29.04
CA MET A 92 -24.01 -6.76 -28.01
C MET A 92 -23.42 -6.44 -26.64
N VAL A 93 -24.25 -5.86 -25.77
CA VAL A 93 -23.88 -5.48 -24.40
C VAL A 93 -24.85 -6.15 -23.43
N ASN A 94 -24.30 -6.76 -22.39
CA ASN A 94 -25.08 -7.29 -21.27
C ASN A 94 -25.11 -6.27 -20.14
N LEU A 95 -26.31 -5.80 -19.83
CA LEU A 95 -26.56 -4.75 -18.85
C LEU A 95 -27.38 -5.31 -17.70
N THR A 96 -26.91 -5.11 -16.48
CA THR A 96 -27.67 -5.43 -15.27
C THR A 96 -28.14 -4.14 -14.62
N LEU A 97 -29.44 -4.07 -14.38
CA LEU A 97 -30.10 -2.94 -13.74
C LEU A 97 -30.60 -3.35 -12.36
N CYS A 98 -30.33 -2.52 -11.36
CA CYS A 98 -30.95 -2.57 -10.05
C CYS A 98 -31.97 -1.45 -9.94
N VAL A 99 -33.20 -1.82 -9.61
CA VAL A 99 -34.33 -0.90 -9.49
C VAL A 99 -34.88 -1.02 -8.09
N LEU A 100 -34.96 0.11 -7.39
CA LEU A 100 -35.62 0.23 -6.10
C LEU A 100 -37.08 0.60 -6.36
N SER A 101 -38.01 -0.32 -6.09
CA SER A 101 -39.43 -0.14 -6.40
C SER A 101 -40.32 -0.32 -5.18
N ARG A 102 -41.48 0.32 -5.21
CA ARG A 102 -42.58 0.14 -4.26
C ARG A 102 -43.92 0.39 -4.94
N PRO A 103 -45.02 -0.22 -4.48
CA PRO A 103 -46.33 0.02 -5.06
C PRO A 103 -46.90 1.37 -4.63
N GLU A 104 -47.72 1.98 -5.48
CA GLU A 104 -48.52 3.15 -5.08
C GLU A 104 -49.65 2.72 -4.13
N ILE A 105 -49.58 3.17 -2.88
CA ILE A 105 -50.48 2.75 -1.78
C ILE A 105 -51.97 2.93 -2.17
N GLY A 106 -52.31 4.07 -2.77
CA GLY A 106 -53.70 4.40 -3.14
C GLY A 106 -54.29 3.56 -4.26
N LYS A 107 -53.47 2.80 -5.01
CA LYS A 107 -53.91 2.00 -6.16
C LYS A 107 -53.51 0.54 -6.06
N LEU A 108 -53.12 0.07 -4.88
CA LEU A 108 -52.68 -1.31 -4.65
C LEU A 108 -53.75 -2.33 -5.11
N THR A 109 -55.03 -2.02 -4.94
CA THR A 109 -56.15 -2.88 -5.38
C THR A 109 -56.23 -2.99 -6.89
N VAL A 110 -55.97 -1.89 -7.62
CA VAL A 110 -55.90 -1.87 -9.09
C VAL A 110 -54.70 -2.68 -9.59
N ILE A 111 -53.55 -2.55 -8.93
CA ILE A 111 -52.33 -3.32 -9.24
C ILE A 111 -52.63 -4.82 -9.16
N VAL A 112 -53.21 -5.29 -8.05
CA VAL A 112 -53.48 -6.72 -7.87
C VAL A 112 -54.56 -7.23 -8.82
N LYS A 113 -55.60 -6.44 -9.10
CA LYS A 113 -56.65 -6.80 -10.05
C LYS A 113 -56.12 -6.97 -11.48
N ASN A 114 -55.21 -6.11 -11.91
CA ASN A 114 -54.73 -6.07 -13.29
C ASN A 114 -53.46 -6.91 -13.52
N LEU A 115 -52.54 -6.93 -12.54
CA LEU A 115 -51.19 -7.51 -12.66
C LEU A 115 -51.00 -8.78 -11.81
N GLY A 116 -51.86 -8.98 -10.81
CA GLY A 116 -51.78 -10.10 -9.87
C GLY A 116 -50.92 -9.81 -8.64
N LEU A 117 -50.67 -10.86 -7.84
CA LEU A 117 -49.91 -10.75 -6.59
C LEU A 117 -48.41 -10.49 -6.81
N GLU A 118 -47.84 -11.03 -7.89
CA GLU A 118 -46.43 -10.93 -8.29
C GLU A 118 -46.23 -9.83 -9.36
N TYR A 119 -46.76 -8.63 -9.08
CA TYR A 119 -46.79 -7.55 -10.06
C TYR A 119 -45.37 -7.02 -10.36
N ASP A 120 -44.49 -6.97 -9.37
CA ASP A 120 -43.12 -6.49 -9.43
C ASP A 120 -42.22 -7.41 -10.26
N GLU A 121 -42.27 -8.73 -10.00
CA GLU A 121 -41.48 -9.73 -10.72
C GLU A 121 -41.87 -9.87 -12.20
N LYS A 122 -43.14 -9.63 -12.53
CA LYS A 122 -43.65 -9.74 -13.91
C LYS A 122 -43.44 -8.47 -14.72
N VAL A 123 -43.71 -7.30 -14.13
CA VAL A 123 -43.72 -6.03 -14.87
C VAL A 123 -42.32 -5.46 -15.00
N LEU A 124 -41.52 -5.44 -13.93
CA LEU A 124 -40.24 -4.72 -13.91
C LEU A 124 -39.24 -5.24 -14.97
N PRO A 125 -39.03 -6.55 -15.14
CA PRO A 125 -38.14 -7.05 -16.19
C PRO A 125 -38.67 -6.76 -17.60
N SER A 126 -39.99 -6.76 -17.78
CA SER A 126 -40.61 -6.48 -19.08
C SER A 126 -40.38 -5.04 -19.52
N ILE A 127 -40.74 -4.07 -18.68
CA ILE A 127 -40.53 -2.64 -18.96
C ILE A 127 -39.04 -2.29 -18.99
N GLY A 128 -38.24 -2.95 -18.15
CA GLY A 128 -36.80 -2.76 -18.09
C GLY A 128 -36.12 -3.18 -19.37
N ASN A 129 -36.45 -4.37 -19.90
CA ASN A 129 -35.93 -4.85 -21.17
C ASN A 129 -36.33 -3.96 -22.35
N GLU A 130 -37.57 -3.46 -22.36
CA GLU A 130 -38.06 -2.52 -23.38
C GLU A 130 -37.26 -1.21 -23.37
N VAL A 131 -37.17 -0.56 -22.21
CA VAL A 131 -36.49 0.73 -22.04
C VAL A 131 -34.98 0.60 -22.29
N LEU A 132 -34.33 -0.44 -21.77
CA LEU A 132 -32.90 -0.66 -21.99
C LEU A 132 -32.59 -0.82 -23.48
N LYS A 133 -33.36 -1.64 -24.20
CA LYS A 133 -33.17 -1.81 -25.65
C LYS A 133 -33.38 -0.51 -26.43
N ALA A 134 -34.36 0.30 -26.02
CA ALA A 134 -34.65 1.58 -26.68
C ALA A 134 -33.58 2.65 -26.42
N VAL A 135 -33.05 2.74 -25.19
CA VAL A 135 -32.02 3.74 -24.85
C VAL A 135 -30.65 3.33 -25.37
N VAL A 136 -30.25 2.08 -25.16
CA VAL A 136 -28.93 1.56 -25.54
C VAL A 136 -28.71 1.61 -27.04
N ALA A 137 -29.76 1.38 -27.85
CA ALA A 137 -29.69 1.48 -29.31
C ALA A 137 -29.38 2.90 -29.83
N GLN A 138 -29.47 3.93 -28.98
CA GLN A 138 -29.16 5.32 -29.38
C GLN A 138 -27.68 5.68 -29.19
N PHE A 139 -26.93 4.89 -28.40
CA PHE A 139 -25.54 5.13 -28.05
C PHE A 139 -24.62 4.08 -28.67
N ASN A 140 -23.39 4.48 -28.99
CA ASN A 140 -22.34 3.55 -29.37
C ASN A 140 -21.76 2.86 -28.12
N ALA A 141 -21.13 1.70 -28.31
CA ALA A 141 -20.52 0.94 -27.23
C ALA A 141 -19.52 1.74 -26.36
N ASP A 142 -18.69 2.60 -26.95
CA ASP A 142 -17.70 3.43 -26.25
C ASP A 142 -18.34 4.57 -25.42
N GLN A 143 -19.45 5.12 -25.90
CA GLN A 143 -20.19 6.19 -25.23
C GLN A 143 -20.91 5.68 -23.97
N LEU A 144 -21.29 4.40 -23.91
CA LEU A 144 -21.90 3.83 -22.71
C LEU A 144 -20.97 3.84 -21.49
N LEU A 145 -19.65 3.78 -21.71
CA LEU A 145 -18.64 3.92 -20.66
C LEU A 145 -18.35 5.39 -20.35
N THR A 146 -18.13 6.18 -21.40
CA THR A 146 -17.68 7.57 -21.26
C THR A 146 -18.79 8.49 -20.72
N ASP A 147 -20.00 8.36 -21.24
CA ASP A 147 -21.16 9.20 -20.92
C ASP A 147 -22.18 8.48 -20.03
N ARG A 148 -21.69 7.60 -19.14
CA ARG A 148 -22.52 6.75 -18.28
C ARG A 148 -23.55 7.55 -17.46
N SER A 149 -23.19 8.76 -17.02
CA SER A 149 -24.11 9.64 -16.26
C SER A 149 -25.34 10.05 -17.09
N GLN A 150 -25.14 10.40 -18.35
CA GLN A 150 -26.22 10.79 -19.25
C GLN A 150 -27.11 9.59 -19.58
N VAL A 151 -26.50 8.44 -19.90
CA VAL A 151 -27.24 7.20 -20.18
C VAL A 151 -28.07 6.78 -18.96
N SER A 152 -27.49 6.82 -17.76
CA SER A 152 -28.18 6.47 -16.53
C SER A 152 -29.39 7.37 -16.27
N ALA A 153 -29.25 8.69 -16.48
CA ALA A 153 -30.36 9.63 -16.31
C ALA A 153 -31.50 9.36 -17.31
N LEU A 154 -31.17 9.08 -18.58
CA LEU A 154 -32.16 8.76 -19.60
C LEU A 154 -32.90 7.44 -19.32
N VAL A 155 -32.19 6.41 -18.87
CA VAL A 155 -32.79 5.13 -18.45
C VAL A 155 -33.71 5.36 -17.25
N HIS A 156 -33.25 6.08 -16.24
CA HIS A 156 -34.02 6.41 -15.05
C HIS A 156 -35.34 7.11 -15.40
N ASP A 157 -35.30 8.20 -16.16
CA ASP A 157 -36.49 8.98 -16.49
C ASP A 157 -37.49 8.21 -17.37
N SER A 158 -36.97 7.42 -18.32
CA SER A 158 -37.79 6.60 -19.21
C SER A 158 -38.47 5.46 -18.44
N LEU A 159 -37.75 4.82 -17.52
CA LEU A 159 -38.27 3.74 -16.71
C LEU A 159 -39.30 4.22 -15.68
N ILE A 160 -39.07 5.37 -15.03
CA ILE A 160 -40.05 5.99 -14.14
C ILE A 160 -41.33 6.34 -14.88
N ARG A 161 -41.22 6.93 -16.08
CA ARG A 161 -42.39 7.27 -16.90
C ARG A 161 -43.19 6.01 -17.23
N ARG A 162 -42.52 4.92 -17.59
CA ARG A 162 -43.19 3.66 -17.93
C ARG A 162 -43.79 2.95 -16.72
N ALA A 163 -43.10 2.95 -15.57
CA ALA A 163 -43.59 2.33 -14.34
C ALA A 163 -44.85 3.02 -13.78
N LYS A 164 -44.99 4.34 -14.01
CA LYS A 164 -46.20 5.08 -13.63
C LYS A 164 -47.48 4.55 -14.29
N ASP A 165 -47.41 4.07 -15.53
CA ASP A 165 -48.58 3.48 -16.22
C ASP A 165 -49.12 2.26 -15.48
N PHE A 166 -48.24 1.54 -14.78
CA PHE A 166 -48.56 0.36 -13.98
C PHE A 166 -48.79 0.67 -12.50
N ASN A 167 -48.76 1.94 -12.11
CA ASN A 167 -48.91 2.41 -10.72
C ASN A 167 -47.81 1.90 -9.77
N ILE A 168 -46.60 1.67 -10.30
CA ILE A 168 -45.41 1.30 -9.54
C ILE A 168 -44.53 2.54 -9.41
N VAL A 169 -44.09 2.85 -8.20
CA VAL A 169 -43.17 3.95 -7.92
C VAL A 169 -41.75 3.39 -7.89
N LEU A 170 -40.85 3.98 -8.67
CA LEU A 170 -39.43 3.69 -8.59
C LEU A 170 -38.75 4.83 -7.82
N ASP A 171 -38.08 4.50 -6.73
CA ASP A 171 -37.36 5.47 -5.92
C ASP A 171 -35.94 5.70 -6.47
N ASP A 172 -35.31 4.68 -7.06
CA ASP A 172 -34.00 4.78 -7.70
C ASP A 172 -33.80 3.70 -8.80
N VAL A 173 -32.95 4.00 -9.78
CA VAL A 173 -32.62 3.13 -10.91
C VAL A 173 -31.14 3.26 -11.22
N ALA A 174 -30.39 2.17 -11.06
CA ALA A 174 -28.95 2.15 -11.24
C ALA A 174 -28.47 0.99 -12.12
N ILE A 175 -27.58 1.30 -13.07
CA ILE A 175 -26.86 0.29 -13.86
C ILE A 175 -25.74 -0.25 -12.95
N THR A 176 -25.83 -1.50 -12.52
CA THR A 176 -24.85 -2.11 -11.60
C THR A 176 -23.68 -2.72 -12.36
N HIS A 177 -23.97 -3.47 -13.42
CA HIS A 177 -22.97 -4.17 -14.22
C HIS A 177 -23.20 -3.92 -15.70
N LEU A 178 -22.10 -3.70 -16.43
CA LEU A 178 -22.09 -3.52 -17.87
C LEU A 178 -20.94 -4.36 -18.41
N SER A 179 -21.24 -5.34 -19.26
CA SER A 179 -20.22 -6.14 -19.93
C SER A 179 -20.43 -6.22 -21.43
N TYR A 180 -19.32 -6.23 -22.14
CA TYR A 180 -19.25 -6.43 -23.58
C TYR A 180 -18.94 -7.91 -23.89
N GLY A 181 -19.15 -8.32 -25.14
CA GLY A 181 -18.61 -9.59 -25.63
C GLY A 181 -17.09 -9.62 -25.52
N SER A 182 -16.51 -10.78 -25.22
CA SER A 182 -15.07 -10.96 -25.02
C SER A 182 -14.22 -10.51 -26.23
N GLU A 183 -14.73 -10.68 -27.45
CA GLU A 183 -14.07 -10.21 -28.67
C GLU A 183 -13.95 -8.69 -28.73
N PHE A 184 -14.99 -7.97 -28.28
CA PHE A 184 -15.01 -6.51 -28.25
C PHE A 184 -14.09 -5.97 -27.14
N SER A 185 -14.16 -6.53 -25.92
CA SER A 185 -13.25 -6.15 -24.83
C SER A 185 -11.79 -6.28 -25.26
N ARG A 186 -11.42 -7.44 -25.85
CA ARG A 186 -10.07 -7.67 -26.37
C ARG A 186 -9.69 -6.67 -27.45
N ALA A 187 -10.61 -6.30 -28.35
CA ALA A 187 -10.34 -5.31 -29.40
C ALA A 187 -10.13 -3.90 -28.82
N VAL A 188 -10.87 -3.52 -27.77
CA VAL A 188 -10.72 -2.24 -27.07
C VAL A 188 -9.38 -2.18 -26.33
N GLU A 189 -9.02 -3.24 -25.61
CA GLU A 189 -7.71 -3.38 -24.95
C GLU A 189 -6.57 -3.30 -25.96
N GLN A 190 -6.64 -4.04 -27.06
CA GLN A 190 -5.64 -3.99 -28.13
C GLN A 190 -5.52 -2.59 -28.73
N LYS A 191 -6.65 -1.90 -28.96
CA LYS A 191 -6.65 -0.52 -29.45
C LYS A 191 -6.00 0.43 -28.44
N GLN A 192 -6.25 0.25 -27.14
CA GLN A 192 -5.64 1.03 -26.08
C GLN A 192 -4.13 0.81 -26.01
N VAL A 193 -3.68 -0.45 -26.06
CA VAL A 193 -2.24 -0.79 -26.10
C VAL A 193 -1.59 -0.18 -27.33
N ALA A 194 -2.16 -0.35 -28.52
CA ALA A 194 -1.62 0.24 -29.75
C ALA A 194 -1.56 1.77 -29.69
N GLN A 195 -2.55 2.42 -29.07
CA GLN A 195 -2.57 3.87 -28.91
C GLN A 195 -1.49 4.35 -27.91
N GLN A 196 -1.32 3.65 -26.78
CA GLN A 196 -0.26 3.91 -25.82
C GLN A 196 1.14 3.69 -26.44
N GLU A 197 1.32 2.63 -27.23
CA GLU A 197 2.56 2.36 -27.94
C GLU A 197 2.86 3.43 -28.99
N ALA A 198 1.86 3.90 -29.72
CA ALA A 198 1.99 4.99 -30.67
C ALA A 198 2.39 6.31 -29.98
N GLU A 199 1.77 6.62 -28.84
CA GLU A 199 2.15 7.79 -28.03
C GLU A 199 3.56 7.66 -27.48
N ARG A 200 3.92 6.51 -26.89
CA ARG A 200 5.28 6.22 -26.40
C ARG A 200 6.31 6.35 -27.52
N SER A 201 6.02 5.82 -28.70
CA SER A 201 6.90 5.92 -29.86
C SER A 201 7.11 7.37 -30.28
N LYS A 202 6.05 8.20 -30.27
CA LYS A 202 6.18 9.65 -30.49
C LYS A 202 7.09 10.30 -29.44
N PHE A 203 6.94 9.94 -28.16
CA PHE A 203 7.81 10.47 -27.10
C PHE A 203 9.28 10.04 -27.27
N VAL A 204 9.53 8.80 -27.68
CA VAL A 204 10.90 8.32 -27.95
C VAL A 204 11.53 9.07 -29.12
N VAL A 205 10.80 9.27 -30.22
CA VAL A 205 11.28 10.05 -31.37
C VAL A 205 11.56 11.50 -30.96
N MET A 206 10.64 12.13 -30.22
CA MET A 206 10.85 13.49 -29.71
C MET A 206 12.09 13.57 -28.82
N LYS A 207 12.29 12.61 -27.91
CA LYS A 207 13.48 12.55 -27.04
C LYS A 207 14.77 12.41 -27.86
N ALA A 208 14.80 11.49 -28.82
CA ALA A 208 15.96 11.28 -29.68
C ALA A 208 16.30 12.53 -30.51
N GLU A 209 15.29 13.26 -30.98
CA GLU A 209 15.50 14.49 -31.72
C GLU A 209 16.03 15.63 -30.82
N GLN A 210 15.54 15.73 -29.58
CA GLN A 210 16.08 16.67 -28.60
C GLN A 210 17.52 16.36 -28.22
N GLU A 211 17.86 15.08 -28.01
CA GLU A 211 19.23 14.64 -27.71
C GLU A 211 20.17 14.92 -28.89
N ARG A 212 19.72 14.67 -30.12
CA ARG A 212 20.48 15.02 -31.33
C ARG A 212 20.77 16.52 -31.39
N ARG A 213 19.75 17.36 -31.15
CA ARG A 213 19.93 18.82 -31.13
C ARG A 213 20.88 19.26 -30.02
N ALA A 214 20.75 18.69 -28.82
CA ALA A 214 21.64 18.96 -27.69
C ALA A 214 23.09 18.55 -28.00
N ALA A 215 23.31 17.42 -28.69
CA ALA A 215 24.63 16.96 -29.09
C ALA A 215 25.29 17.88 -30.13
N ILE A 216 24.53 18.36 -31.13
CA ILE A 216 25.04 19.33 -32.11
C ILE A 216 25.44 20.64 -31.42
N ILE A 217 24.55 21.19 -30.59
CA ILE A 217 24.82 22.43 -29.84
C ILE A 217 26.03 22.25 -28.91
N ARG A 218 26.16 21.08 -28.25
CA ARG A 218 27.31 20.77 -27.40
C ARG A 218 28.61 20.72 -28.21
N ALA A 219 28.62 20.02 -29.34
CA ALA A 219 29.80 19.92 -30.20
C ALA A 219 30.21 21.28 -30.78
N GLU A 220 29.25 22.12 -31.17
CA GLU A 220 29.51 23.49 -31.61
C GLU A 220 30.06 24.35 -30.46
N GLY A 221 29.49 24.24 -29.27
CA GLY A 221 29.96 24.91 -28.06
C GLY A 221 31.37 24.50 -27.67
N GLU A 222 31.68 23.20 -27.71
CA GLU A 222 33.01 22.66 -27.45
C GLU A 222 34.02 23.08 -28.52
N SER A 223 33.64 23.06 -29.80
CA SER A 223 34.49 23.54 -30.89
C SER A 223 34.81 25.03 -30.76
N GLY A 224 33.80 25.84 -30.44
CA GLY A 224 33.96 27.27 -30.18
C GLY A 224 34.87 27.54 -28.97
N ALA A 225 34.63 26.83 -27.86
CA ALA A 225 35.47 26.93 -26.67
C ALA A 225 36.91 26.48 -26.93
N ALA A 226 37.12 25.37 -27.64
CA ALA A 226 38.45 24.86 -27.98
C ALA A 226 39.23 25.85 -28.87
N LYS A 227 38.58 26.49 -29.84
CA LYS A 227 39.20 27.57 -30.63
C LYS A 227 39.60 28.75 -29.76
N LEU A 228 38.70 29.24 -28.90
CA LEU A 228 39.00 30.35 -27.99
C LEU A 228 40.14 30.01 -27.03
N ILE A 229 40.19 28.79 -26.49
CA ILE A 229 41.28 28.32 -25.63
C ILE A 229 42.58 28.24 -26.43
N SER A 230 42.54 27.71 -27.66
CA SER A 230 43.71 27.65 -28.55
C SER A 230 44.27 29.04 -28.84
N ASP A 231 43.41 30.00 -29.16
CA ASP A 231 43.79 31.39 -29.45
C ASP A 231 44.32 32.11 -28.19
N ALA A 232 43.70 31.87 -27.03
CA ALA A 232 44.15 32.38 -25.73
C ALA A 232 45.50 31.77 -25.30
N THR A 233 45.74 30.50 -25.61
CA THR A 233 47.01 29.80 -25.32
C THR A 233 48.12 30.29 -26.25
N ALA A 234 47.80 30.51 -27.53
CA ALA A 234 48.74 31.08 -28.50
C ALA A 234 49.19 32.50 -28.12
N SER A 235 48.28 33.30 -27.55
CA SER A 235 48.58 34.67 -27.10
C SER A 235 49.29 34.76 -25.75
N THR A 236 49.04 33.83 -24.82
CA THR A 236 49.56 33.89 -23.43
C THR A 236 50.80 33.01 -23.18
N GLY A 237 51.16 32.12 -24.12
CA GLY A 237 52.34 31.25 -24.01
C GLY A 237 52.18 30.07 -23.03
N MET A 238 53.27 29.32 -22.79
CA MET A 238 53.28 28.05 -22.03
C MET A 238 52.77 28.11 -20.57
N GLY A 239 52.62 29.31 -20.00
CA GLY A 239 52.20 29.48 -18.60
C GLY A 239 50.80 28.94 -18.30
N LEU A 240 49.87 29.04 -19.26
CA LEU A 240 48.49 28.53 -19.08
C LEU A 240 48.44 26.99 -19.08
N ILE A 241 49.29 26.36 -19.88
CA ILE A 241 49.40 24.89 -19.96
C ILE A 241 49.95 24.33 -18.65
N GLU A 242 50.97 24.97 -18.08
CA GLU A 242 51.51 24.53 -16.79
C GLU A 242 50.54 24.77 -15.63
N LEU A 243 49.77 25.86 -15.65
CA LEU A 243 48.70 26.07 -14.66
C LEU A 243 47.64 24.96 -14.74
N ARG A 244 47.19 24.60 -15.95
CA ARG A 244 46.25 23.48 -16.15
C ARG A 244 46.82 22.14 -15.74
N ARG A 245 48.12 21.92 -15.96
CA ARG A 245 48.82 20.71 -15.52
C ARG A 245 48.82 20.58 -13.99
N ILE A 246 49.02 21.69 -13.29
CA ILE A 246 48.97 21.75 -11.82
C ILE A 246 47.54 21.53 -11.32
N GLU A 247 46.52 22.16 -11.94
CA GLU A 247 45.12 21.97 -11.58
C GLU A 247 44.66 20.51 -11.76
N ALA A 248 44.96 19.89 -12.90
CA ALA A 248 44.64 18.50 -13.17
C ALA A 248 45.34 17.56 -12.18
N SER A 249 46.61 17.84 -11.85
CA SER A 249 47.36 17.08 -10.84
C SER A 249 46.71 17.21 -9.45
N ARG A 250 46.20 18.40 -9.09
CA ARG A 250 45.48 18.64 -7.83
C ARG A 250 44.16 17.87 -7.77
N GLU A 251 43.41 17.85 -8.86
CA GLU A 251 42.12 17.16 -8.95
C GLU A 251 42.30 15.63 -8.87
N ILE A 252 43.29 15.08 -9.58
CA ILE A 252 43.69 13.67 -9.47
C ILE A 252 44.09 13.34 -8.02
N ALA A 253 44.93 14.17 -7.39
CA ALA A 253 45.33 13.96 -6.00
C ALA A 253 44.13 13.97 -5.03
N SER A 254 43.15 14.85 -5.23
CA SER A 254 41.93 14.91 -4.42
C SER A 254 41.03 13.67 -4.61
N THR A 255 40.94 13.16 -5.84
CA THR A 255 40.15 11.97 -6.17
C THR A 255 40.77 10.72 -5.56
N ILE A 256 42.11 10.58 -5.65
CA ILE A 256 42.86 9.48 -5.04
C ILE A 256 42.73 9.53 -3.51
N PHE A 257 42.89 10.70 -2.89
CA PHE A 257 42.73 10.86 -1.43
C PHE A 257 41.34 10.41 -0.94
N THR A 258 40.30 10.71 -1.71
CA THR A 258 38.92 10.32 -1.39
C THR A 258 38.70 8.80 -1.52
N HIS A 259 39.36 8.14 -2.47
CA HIS A 259 39.27 6.70 -2.69
C HIS A 259 40.13 5.86 -1.72
N SER A 260 41.22 6.40 -1.17
CA SER A 260 42.14 5.69 -0.26
C SER A 260 41.66 5.53 1.19
N LEU A 261 40.49 6.07 1.57
CA LEU A 261 39.99 6.06 2.96
C LEU A 261 38.95 4.96 3.27
N LYS A 262 38.74 3.96 2.40
CA LYS A 262 37.87 2.81 2.75
C LYS A 262 38.66 1.73 3.53
N PRO A 263 38.31 1.40 4.78
CA PRO A 263 38.96 0.33 5.51
C PRO A 263 38.52 -1.04 4.97
N VAL A 264 39.50 -1.91 4.68
CA VAL A 264 39.28 -3.30 4.29
C VAL A 264 39.12 -4.15 5.56
N GLU A 265 37.94 -4.72 5.79
CA GLU A 265 37.72 -5.71 6.84
C GLU A 265 38.35 -7.06 6.46
N LYS A 266 39.13 -7.66 7.37
CA LYS A 266 39.63 -9.03 7.25
C LYS A 266 38.63 -9.99 7.91
N LYS A 267 38.02 -10.90 7.14
CA LYS A 267 37.33 -12.09 7.71
C LYS A 267 38.27 -13.31 7.72
N GLY A 268 38.21 -14.03 8.83
CA GLY A 268 39.06 -15.15 9.19
C GLY A 268 38.74 -16.46 8.47
N SER A 269 39.74 -17.32 8.50
CA SER A 269 39.83 -18.65 7.90
C SER A 269 38.93 -19.68 8.60
N SER A 270 38.25 -20.53 7.82
CA SER A 270 37.94 -21.90 8.24
C SER A 270 37.92 -22.85 7.04
N LYS A 271 38.37 -24.07 7.30
CA LYS A 271 38.82 -25.09 6.34
C LYS A 271 37.68 -25.92 5.74
N GLY A 272 37.91 -26.42 4.51
CA GLY A 272 37.63 -27.82 4.17
C GLY A 272 36.88 -28.08 2.86
N GLY A 273 37.50 -28.86 1.96
CA GLY A 273 36.78 -29.77 1.04
C GLY A 273 36.97 -29.51 -0.46
N GLU A 274 37.83 -30.30 -1.10
CA GLU A 274 38.09 -30.32 -2.55
C GLU A 274 37.00 -31.05 -3.37
N ARG A 275 36.74 -30.57 -4.60
CA ARG A 275 36.90 -31.36 -5.84
C ARG A 275 36.94 -30.46 -7.07
N GLY A 276 37.78 -30.85 -8.02
CA GLY A 276 38.44 -29.93 -8.96
C GLY A 276 37.74 -29.65 -10.28
N GLN A 277 38.25 -28.63 -11.00
CA GLN A 277 38.59 -28.74 -12.42
C GLN A 277 39.56 -27.60 -12.83
N ARG A 278 40.44 -27.92 -13.78
CA ARG A 278 41.65 -27.19 -14.23
C ARG A 278 41.41 -25.76 -14.73
N VAL A 279 42.22 -24.77 -14.27
CA VAL A 279 42.73 -23.62 -15.06
C VAL A 279 44.02 -23.06 -14.42
N GLY A 280 45.08 -22.88 -15.23
CA GLY A 280 46.20 -21.93 -15.12
C GLY A 280 46.86 -21.61 -13.77
N GLU A 281 48.17 -21.88 -13.64
CA GLU A 281 49.03 -21.46 -12.52
C GLU A 281 48.85 -19.97 -12.16
N ARG A 282 48.17 -19.70 -11.04
CA ARG A 282 48.35 -18.46 -10.27
C ARG A 282 49.35 -18.74 -9.15
N LEU A 283 50.54 -18.18 -9.29
CA LEU A 283 51.51 -18.04 -8.20
C LEU A 283 50.89 -17.21 -7.06
N HIS A 284 51.10 -17.69 -5.84
CA HIS A 284 50.63 -17.09 -4.58
C HIS A 284 50.95 -15.59 -4.49
N GLN A 285 49.92 -14.75 -4.40
CA GLN A 285 50.08 -13.37 -3.92
C GLN A 285 50.08 -13.36 -2.39
N THR A 286 51.10 -12.75 -1.80
CA THR A 286 51.14 -12.41 -0.37
C THR A 286 50.12 -11.31 -0.06
N PRO A 287 49.29 -11.44 0.99
CA PRO A 287 48.30 -10.42 1.33
C PRO A 287 48.98 -9.10 1.74
N GLY A 288 48.80 -8.03 0.96
CA GLY A 288 49.32 -6.68 1.26
C GLY A 288 50.18 -6.02 0.18
N CYS A 289 50.46 -6.70 -0.94
CA CYS A 289 51.19 -6.12 -2.08
C CYS A 289 50.25 -5.47 -3.10
N SER A 290 50.62 -4.32 -3.66
CA SER A 290 50.09 -3.82 -4.94
C SER A 290 51.14 -4.06 -6.02
N SER A 291 50.71 -4.39 -7.24
CA SER A 291 51.63 -4.58 -8.37
C SER A 291 51.26 -3.66 -9.52
N THR A 292 52.27 -3.21 -10.25
CA THR A 292 52.12 -2.40 -11.46
C THR A 292 53.12 -2.89 -12.50
N GLU A 293 52.66 -3.07 -13.74
CA GLU A 293 53.46 -3.62 -14.82
C GLU A 293 53.88 -2.48 -15.77
N ILE A 294 55.19 -2.31 -15.95
CA ILE A 294 55.77 -1.29 -16.84
C ILE A 294 56.81 -1.99 -17.71
N ASN A 295 56.70 -1.84 -19.03
CA ASN A 295 57.60 -2.44 -20.02
C ASN A 295 57.77 -3.97 -19.87
N SER A 296 56.65 -4.68 -19.61
CA SER A 296 56.62 -6.14 -19.44
C SER A 296 57.46 -6.67 -18.26
N ILE A 297 57.81 -5.79 -17.32
CA ILE A 297 58.44 -6.14 -16.05
C ILE A 297 57.45 -5.74 -14.95
N ARG A 298 57.05 -6.72 -14.13
CA ARG A 298 56.11 -6.51 -13.02
C ARG A 298 56.88 -6.02 -11.80
N HIS A 299 56.53 -4.84 -11.31
CA HIS A 299 57.04 -4.29 -10.07
C HIS A 299 56.00 -4.49 -8.97
N GLU A 300 56.40 -5.10 -7.86
CA GLU A 300 55.57 -5.32 -6.69
C GLU A 300 56.06 -4.44 -5.54
N PHE A 301 55.14 -3.78 -4.84
CA PHE A 301 55.49 -2.97 -3.68
C PHE A 301 54.44 -3.08 -2.57
N VAL A 302 54.95 -3.14 -1.34
CA VAL A 302 54.19 -3.18 -0.09
C VAL A 302 54.29 -1.82 0.58
N VAL A 303 53.16 -1.23 0.95
CA VAL A 303 53.15 0.01 1.73
C VAL A 303 53.73 -0.29 3.12
N LYS A 304 54.84 0.38 3.46
CA LYS A 304 55.71 0.18 4.66
C LYS A 304 56.72 -0.97 4.60
N ASP A 305 57.38 -1.18 3.46
CA ASP A 305 58.62 -1.97 3.47
C ASP A 305 59.85 -1.10 3.76
N VAL A 306 60.55 -1.42 4.86
CA VAL A 306 61.78 -0.74 5.32
C VAL A 306 63.02 -1.29 4.59
N LEU A 307 62.88 -2.39 3.82
CA LEU A 307 63.99 -3.08 3.17
C LEU A 307 64.32 -2.57 1.76
N HIS A 308 63.58 -1.59 1.23
CA HIS A 308 63.89 -1.02 -0.09
C HIS A 308 65.15 -0.14 -0.01
N PRO A 309 66.20 -0.40 -0.82
CA PRO A 309 67.50 0.27 -0.69
C PRO A 309 67.49 1.79 -1.00
N GLN A 310 66.33 2.35 -1.37
CA GLN A 310 66.12 3.78 -1.62
C GLN A 310 64.87 4.37 -0.94
N SER A 311 64.26 3.65 0.02
CA SER A 311 63.04 4.11 0.73
C SER A 311 63.24 5.49 1.37
N GLU A 312 64.41 5.73 1.97
CA GLU A 312 64.79 7.00 2.59
C GLU A 312 64.74 8.17 1.59
N ARG A 313 65.25 7.98 0.36
CA ARG A 313 65.22 9.01 -0.69
C ARG A 313 63.80 9.32 -1.17
N ILE A 314 62.93 8.32 -1.23
CA ILE A 314 61.55 8.50 -1.70
C ILE A 314 60.74 9.26 -0.65
N TYR A 315 60.91 8.93 0.63
CA TYR A 315 60.24 9.64 1.71
C TYR A 315 60.83 11.03 1.95
N GLU A 316 62.15 11.22 1.82
CA GLU A 316 62.76 12.56 1.83
C GLU A 316 62.27 13.41 0.64
N PHE A 317 62.12 12.82 -0.54
CA PHE A 317 61.59 13.54 -1.71
C PHE A 317 60.13 13.93 -1.52
N LEU A 318 59.28 13.04 -0.99
CA LEU A 318 57.87 13.33 -0.65
C LEU A 318 57.75 14.36 0.49
N PHE A 319 58.65 14.33 1.47
CA PHE A 319 58.72 15.30 2.55
C PHE A 319 59.21 16.67 2.05
N SER A 320 60.20 16.68 1.17
CA SER A 320 60.68 17.89 0.48
C SER A 320 59.58 18.51 -0.39
N LEU A 321 58.83 17.70 -1.14
CA LEU A 321 57.68 18.14 -1.96
C LEU A 321 56.56 18.73 -1.11
N THR A 322 56.22 18.09 0.01
CA THR A 322 55.20 18.61 0.94
C THR A 322 55.65 19.90 1.62
N THR A 323 56.93 20.02 1.98
CA THR A 323 57.50 21.26 2.56
C THR A 323 57.59 22.39 1.53
N GLN A 324 57.91 22.08 0.26
CA GLN A 324 57.89 23.05 -0.85
C GLN A 324 56.48 23.49 -1.22
N LEU A 325 55.49 22.59 -1.14
CA LEU A 325 54.08 22.89 -1.34
C LEU A 325 53.52 23.78 -0.21
N GLU A 326 53.90 23.55 1.06
CA GLU A 326 53.51 24.42 2.18
C GLU A 326 54.11 25.84 2.05
N CYS A 327 55.32 25.97 1.50
CA CYS A 327 55.91 27.29 1.21
C CYS A 327 55.23 28.01 0.04
N LEU A 328 54.72 27.29 -0.97
CA LEU A 328 53.97 27.86 -2.10
C LEU A 328 52.53 28.25 -1.71
N VAL A 329 51.90 27.53 -0.77
CA VAL A 329 50.59 27.89 -0.22
C VAL A 329 50.65 29.22 0.55
N PHE A 330 51.78 29.57 1.15
CA PHE A 330 51.98 30.89 1.79
C PHE A 330 52.15 32.07 0.81
N THR A 331 52.43 31.81 -0.46
CA THR A 331 52.61 32.87 -1.48
C THR A 331 51.44 32.98 -2.46
N TYR A 332 50.64 31.91 -2.63
CA TYR A 332 49.48 31.90 -3.52
C TYR A 332 48.18 32.48 -2.91
N ASP A 333 48.07 32.56 -1.58
CA ASP A 333 46.89 33.14 -0.92
C ASP A 333 46.79 34.68 -1.04
N TRP A 334 47.79 35.34 -1.67
CA TRP A 334 47.84 36.79 -1.83
C TRP A 334 47.36 37.30 -3.22
N ALA A 335 47.24 36.45 -4.25
CA ALA A 335 47.04 36.92 -5.63
C ALA A 335 45.70 36.55 -6.30
N MET A 336 44.82 35.77 -5.65
CA MET A 336 43.57 35.27 -6.25
C MET A 336 42.34 35.55 -5.36
N CYS A 337 42.17 36.81 -4.97
CA CYS A 337 40.92 37.33 -4.41
C CYS A 337 40.47 38.60 -5.16
N GLU A 338 40.49 38.54 -6.49
CA GLU A 338 39.70 39.42 -7.35
C GLU A 338 38.84 38.54 -8.28
N HIS A 339 37.53 38.56 -8.00
CA HIS A 339 36.37 38.10 -8.78
C HIS A 339 35.55 36.90 -8.26
N GLU A 340 34.37 37.28 -7.76
CA GLU A 340 33.06 36.60 -7.76
C GLU A 340 32.84 35.32 -6.92
N PHE A 341 32.43 35.51 -5.65
CA PHE A 341 31.20 34.87 -5.14
C PHE A 341 30.65 35.64 -3.91
N CYS A 342 29.63 36.47 -4.14
CA CYS A 342 28.78 37.12 -3.14
C CYS A 342 27.37 36.52 -3.35
N ALA A 343 26.57 36.06 -2.39
CA ALA A 343 26.40 36.50 -1.02
C ALA A 343 25.67 35.42 -0.19
N ARG A 344 26.22 35.05 0.97
CA ARG A 344 25.51 34.56 2.17
C ARG A 344 26.53 34.33 3.30
N GLN A 345 27.01 35.42 3.93
CA GLN A 345 27.61 35.46 5.29
C GLN A 345 28.19 36.86 5.56
N LEU A 346 27.35 37.83 5.96
CA LEU A 346 27.79 39.19 6.30
C LEU A 346 28.16 39.47 7.80
N PRO A 347 28.05 38.56 8.80
CA PRO A 347 28.47 38.94 10.17
C PRO A 347 29.94 38.68 10.54
N VAL A 348 30.72 37.97 9.72
CA VAL A 348 32.14 37.67 10.02
C VAL A 348 33.09 38.75 9.45
N PHE A 349 32.60 39.54 8.49
CA PHE A 349 33.39 40.50 7.72
C PHE A 349 33.77 41.79 8.50
N LEU A 350 33.09 42.10 9.62
CA LEU A 350 33.34 43.33 10.37
C LEU A 350 34.34 43.19 11.53
N SER A 351 34.77 41.98 11.89
CA SER A 351 35.78 41.78 12.95
C SER A 351 37.22 41.90 12.45
N THR A 352 37.48 41.73 11.16
CA THR A 352 38.83 41.72 10.57
C THR A 352 39.27 43.09 10.05
N LEU A 353 38.34 43.96 9.64
CA LEU A 353 38.67 45.32 9.17
C LEU A 353 39.20 46.26 10.26
N ALA A 354 38.92 46.00 11.54
CA ALA A 354 39.46 46.79 12.65
C ALA A 354 40.93 46.47 13.01
N VAL A 355 41.45 45.30 12.59
CA VAL A 355 42.82 44.88 12.92
C VAL A 355 43.82 45.38 11.87
N VAL A 356 43.43 45.41 10.59
CA VAL A 356 44.32 45.84 9.50
C VAL A 356 44.53 47.35 9.47
N GLY A 357 43.53 48.15 9.90
CA GLY A 357 43.66 49.60 10.01
C GLY A 357 44.60 50.09 11.13
N TRP A 358 44.93 49.26 12.11
CA TRP A 358 45.70 49.68 13.31
C TRP A 358 47.18 49.26 13.27
N VAL A 359 47.56 48.31 12.42
CA VAL A 359 48.97 47.87 12.26
C VAL A 359 49.77 48.82 11.35
N LYS A 360 49.11 49.59 10.47
CA LYS A 360 49.77 50.59 9.61
C LYS A 360 50.28 51.86 10.33
N SER A 361 50.01 52.05 11.62
CA SER A 361 50.35 53.29 12.35
C SER A 361 51.53 53.18 13.35
N GLY A 362 52.29 52.09 13.33
CA GLY A 362 53.64 52.05 13.94
C GLY A 362 53.77 52.57 15.38
N LYS A 363 52.86 52.18 16.30
CA LYS A 363 52.93 52.63 17.70
C LYS A 363 52.60 51.54 18.73
N LEU A 364 53.55 51.37 19.65
CA LEU A 364 53.53 50.80 21.01
C LEU A 364 53.39 49.27 21.16
N THR A 365 54.33 48.53 21.76
CA THR A 365 54.84 48.55 23.15
C THR A 365 53.77 48.40 24.25
N HIS A 366 53.23 47.19 24.46
CA HIS A 366 53.06 46.60 25.81
C HIS A 366 52.56 45.14 25.75
N LYS A 367 53.44 44.19 26.08
CA LYS A 367 53.09 42.79 26.37
C LYS A 367 52.45 42.72 27.76
N ARG A 368 51.12 42.54 27.87
CA ARG A 368 50.49 41.83 29.01
C ARG A 368 48.98 41.56 28.91
N ASN A 369 48.24 42.17 27.97
CA ASN A 369 46.77 42.03 27.91
C ASN A 369 46.22 41.12 26.78
N TRP A 370 47.08 40.36 26.09
CA TRP A 370 46.68 39.58 24.90
C TRP A 370 46.19 38.16 25.25
N MET A 371 46.84 37.46 26.20
CA MET A 371 46.44 36.09 26.58
C MET A 371 45.08 36.00 27.28
N GLN A 372 44.71 37.01 28.09
CA GLN A 372 43.39 37.04 28.75
C GLN A 372 42.23 37.26 27.77
N LYS A 373 42.45 37.94 26.64
CA LYS A 373 41.42 38.15 25.61
C LYS A 373 41.27 36.95 24.66
N LEU A 374 42.35 36.18 24.43
CA LEU A 374 42.30 34.97 23.61
C LEU A 374 41.62 33.81 24.34
N LEU A 375 41.85 33.66 25.66
CA LEU A 375 41.15 32.64 26.47
C LEU A 375 39.63 32.89 26.51
N PHE A 376 39.21 34.16 26.63
CA PHE A 376 37.79 34.55 26.64
C PHE A 376 37.05 34.20 25.34
N TRP A 377 37.72 34.32 24.18
CA TRP A 377 37.16 33.96 22.88
C TRP A 377 37.16 32.45 22.62
N LYS A 378 38.12 31.72 23.21
CA LYS A 378 38.17 30.25 23.14
C LYS A 378 37.06 29.61 23.96
N GLU A 379 36.72 30.15 25.14
CA GLU A 379 35.59 29.71 25.98
C GLU A 379 34.22 30.04 25.36
N LEU A 380 34.08 31.15 24.63
CA LEU A 380 32.81 31.51 23.97
C LEU A 380 32.50 30.61 22.77
N SER A 381 33.55 30.21 22.03
CA SER A 381 33.48 29.29 20.88
C SER A 381 33.07 27.88 21.30
N THR A 382 33.62 27.37 22.41
CA THR A 382 33.28 26.05 22.94
C THR A 382 31.87 26.01 23.54
N LEU A 383 31.40 27.10 24.16
CA LEU A 383 30.03 27.20 24.67
C LEU A 383 28.96 27.33 23.55
N TRP A 384 29.32 27.90 22.39
CA TRP A 384 28.39 28.02 21.25
C TRP A 384 28.17 26.69 20.53
N LYS A 385 29.17 25.79 20.53
CA LYS A 385 29.02 24.40 20.06
C LYS A 385 28.17 23.52 20.99
N ALA A 386 27.93 23.93 22.23
CA ALA A 386 27.20 23.16 23.25
C ALA A 386 25.73 23.59 23.47
N GLY A 387 25.18 24.52 22.67
CA GLY A 387 23.73 24.71 22.52
C GLY A 387 22.92 25.21 23.73
N THR A 388 23.51 25.83 24.76
CA THR A 388 22.76 26.27 25.97
C THR A 388 22.55 27.79 26.05
N LEU A 389 21.41 28.27 25.53
CA LEU A 389 21.05 29.70 25.44
C LEU A 389 20.88 30.44 26.79
N LYS A 390 20.75 29.72 27.91
CA LYS A 390 20.54 30.32 29.26
C LYS A 390 21.84 30.88 29.88
N ALA A 391 23.00 30.28 29.62
CA ALA A 391 24.28 30.73 30.16
C ALA A 391 24.75 32.06 29.53
N ALA A 392 24.53 32.22 28.22
CA ALA A 392 24.91 33.42 27.48
C ALA A 392 24.19 34.69 27.98
N ARG A 393 22.92 34.59 28.40
CA ARG A 393 22.15 35.70 28.96
C ARG A 393 22.63 36.14 30.34
N GLN A 394 23.20 35.22 31.13
CA GLN A 394 23.65 35.49 32.50
C GLN A 394 25.02 36.19 32.53
N ILE A 395 25.88 35.91 31.55
CA ILE A 395 27.17 36.57 31.37
C ILE A 395 26.97 37.99 30.80
N ALA A 396 26.05 38.18 29.85
CA ALA A 396 25.77 39.50 29.25
C ALA A 396 25.27 40.56 30.27
N ARG A 397 24.60 40.13 31.35
CA ARG A 397 24.14 41.03 32.44
C ARG A 397 25.28 41.51 33.35
N ARG A 398 26.38 40.77 33.48
CA ARG A 398 27.52 41.15 34.36
C ARG A 398 28.48 42.17 33.72
N SER A 399 28.50 42.30 32.39
CA SER A 399 29.53 43.09 31.69
C SER A 399 29.18 44.56 31.42
N ARG A 400 28.01 45.06 31.86
CA ARG A 400 27.54 46.47 31.70
C ARG A 400 27.81 47.13 30.33
N LYS A 401 27.74 46.38 29.22
CA LYS A 401 27.96 46.92 27.86
C LYS A 401 26.63 47.08 27.12
N LYS A 402 26.16 48.33 27.02
CA LYS A 402 24.92 48.77 26.32
C LYS A 402 24.83 48.32 24.85
N LEU A 403 25.96 48.05 24.20
CA LEU A 403 26.02 47.72 22.78
C LEU A 403 25.42 46.34 22.42
N ILE A 404 25.35 45.39 23.37
CA ILE A 404 24.78 44.05 23.14
C ILE A 404 23.25 44.04 23.24
N LEU A 405 22.66 44.97 23.99
CA LEU A 405 21.20 45.13 24.09
C LEU A 405 20.60 45.81 22.85
N GLN A 406 21.40 46.57 22.10
CA GLN A 406 20.96 47.36 20.95
C GLN A 406 20.91 46.54 19.64
N ILE A 407 21.72 45.48 19.54
CA ILE A 407 21.73 44.57 18.38
C ILE A 407 20.54 43.60 18.41
N LEU A 408 20.00 43.30 19.61
CA LEU A 408 18.82 42.45 19.75
C LEU A 408 17.49 43.19 19.45
N SER A 409 17.51 44.52 19.27
CA SER A 409 16.28 45.32 19.17
C SER A 409 15.99 45.94 17.80
N SER A 410 16.86 45.83 16.78
CA SER A 410 16.62 46.54 15.52
C SER A 410 17.27 45.88 14.31
N ASN A 411 16.55 44.93 13.71
CA ASN A 411 16.39 44.88 12.27
C ASN A 411 15.08 44.15 11.88
N TRP A 412 14.12 44.99 11.51
CA TRP A 412 13.10 44.87 10.45
C TRP A 412 12.07 43.74 10.47
N ALA A 413 10.84 44.17 10.77
CA ALA A 413 9.58 43.58 10.34
C ALA A 413 8.99 44.42 9.19
N VAL A 414 8.53 43.79 8.10
CA VAL A 414 7.44 44.23 7.22
C VAL A 414 6.75 42.97 6.66
N PRO A 415 5.42 42.99 6.43
CA PRO A 415 4.50 42.01 7.01
C PRO A 415 3.61 41.30 5.96
N VAL A 416 2.76 40.38 6.42
CA VAL A 416 1.51 40.06 5.73
C VAL A 416 0.35 40.36 6.68
N ARG A 417 -0.35 41.48 6.44
CA ARG A 417 -1.73 41.70 6.88
C ARG A 417 -2.46 42.62 5.90
N ALA A 418 -3.76 42.35 5.78
CA ALA A 418 -4.65 42.58 4.64
C ALA A 418 -5.24 44.00 4.51
N GLY A 419 -5.83 44.25 3.32
CA GLY A 419 -6.85 45.29 3.09
C GLY A 419 -7.55 45.14 1.72
N PHE A 420 -8.80 44.64 1.74
CA PHE A 420 -10.07 45.12 1.09
C PHE A 420 -9.99 45.92 -0.25
N ASN A 421 -10.84 45.78 -1.27
CA ASN A 421 -12.15 45.13 -1.47
C ASN A 421 -12.55 45.20 -2.98
N LYS A 422 -13.15 44.16 -3.54
CA LYS A 422 -14.32 44.17 -4.47
C LYS A 422 -14.55 42.76 -5.02
N GLY A 423 -15.62 42.10 -4.55
CA GLY A 423 -16.06 40.84 -5.16
C GLY A 423 -16.87 39.85 -4.32
N HIS A 424 -17.72 40.31 -3.39
CA HIS A 424 -18.93 39.59 -2.90
C HIS A 424 -18.75 38.19 -2.23
N PRO A 425 -19.74 37.71 -1.44
CA PRO A 425 -19.46 37.43 -0.03
C PRO A 425 -19.68 35.96 0.35
N CYS A 426 -18.70 35.40 1.06
CA CYS A 426 -18.95 34.31 2.02
C CYS A 426 -18.25 34.69 3.33
N ILE A 427 -18.99 35.33 4.23
CA ILE A 427 -18.57 35.58 5.62
C ILE A 427 -19.63 34.95 6.53
N ASN A 428 -19.24 33.93 7.31
CA ASN A 428 -19.26 33.96 8.77
C ASN A 428 -19.24 32.54 9.35
N ALA A 429 -18.06 32.11 9.80
CA ALA A 429 -17.98 31.27 10.99
C ALA A 429 -17.67 32.19 12.18
N LYS A 430 -18.72 32.54 12.93
CA LYS A 430 -18.58 32.95 14.33
C LYS A 430 -18.16 31.70 15.11
N VAL A 431 -17.08 31.82 15.88
CA VAL A 431 -16.77 30.88 16.96
C VAL A 431 -17.94 30.91 17.94
N ASN A 432 -18.73 29.85 17.92
CA ASN A 432 -19.58 29.46 19.04
C ASN A 432 -18.94 28.21 19.64
N THR A 433 -18.59 28.36 20.92
CA THR A 433 -18.15 27.30 21.82
C THR A 433 -19.17 26.16 21.84
N GLY A 434 -18.76 24.97 21.40
CA GLY A 434 -19.58 23.77 21.53
C GLY A 434 -19.00 22.57 20.78
N LYS A 435 -18.30 21.68 21.51
CA LYS A 435 -18.05 20.27 21.23
C LYS A 435 -17.67 19.91 19.77
N MET A 436 -16.37 19.78 19.49
CA MET A 436 -15.89 18.90 18.42
C MET A 436 -14.90 17.89 19.01
N ALA A 437 -15.27 16.63 18.89
CA ALA A 437 -14.46 15.49 19.25
C ALA A 437 -13.16 15.49 18.44
N SER A 438 -12.07 15.19 19.13
CA SER A 438 -10.73 14.98 18.58
C SER A 438 -10.78 13.88 17.51
N TYR A 439 -10.61 14.25 16.24
CA TYR A 439 -10.16 13.31 15.22
C TYR A 439 -8.69 13.02 15.51
N LYS A 440 -8.43 11.85 16.12
CA LYS A 440 -7.10 11.26 16.21
C LYS A 440 -6.50 11.13 14.80
N GLU A 441 -5.27 11.60 14.66
CA GLU A 441 -4.40 11.39 13.50
C GLU A 441 -4.40 9.91 13.08
N LEU A 442 -4.51 9.65 11.78
CA LEU A 442 -4.34 8.31 11.19
C LEU A 442 -2.91 7.79 11.43
N PRO A 443 -2.68 6.47 11.62
CA PRO A 443 -1.37 5.93 11.96
C PRO A 443 -0.37 6.08 10.80
N ARG A 444 0.91 6.32 11.13
CA ARG A 444 2.08 6.48 10.25
C ARG A 444 2.45 5.25 9.36
N THR A 445 1.56 4.29 9.16
CA THR A 445 1.91 2.97 8.59
C THR A 445 1.74 2.83 7.08
N ALA A 446 1.16 3.81 6.38
CA ALA A 446 0.75 3.63 4.97
C ALA A 446 1.71 4.19 3.90
N GLN A 447 2.89 4.70 4.26
CA GLN A 447 3.86 5.20 3.26
C GLN A 447 5.30 4.93 3.71
N ILE A 448 5.74 3.67 3.58
CA ILE A 448 7.17 3.36 3.65
C ILE A 448 7.82 3.97 2.43
N ARG A 449 8.73 4.92 2.64
CA ARG A 449 9.45 5.57 1.56
C ARG A 449 10.61 4.67 1.16
N LEU A 450 10.54 4.05 -0.02
CA LEU A 450 11.69 3.37 -0.60
C LEU A 450 12.82 4.37 -0.80
N VAL A 451 13.98 4.09 -0.22
CA VAL A 451 15.17 4.95 -0.28
C VAL A 451 16.20 4.48 -1.29
N SER A 452 16.03 3.26 -1.80
CA SER A 452 16.89 2.63 -2.79
C SER A 452 16.01 1.81 -3.73
N SER A 453 16.35 1.81 -5.01
CA SER A 453 15.82 0.89 -6.00
C SER A 453 16.99 0.22 -6.73
N HIS A 454 16.75 -0.96 -7.28
CA HIS A 454 17.71 -1.69 -8.10
C HIS A 454 16.95 -2.34 -9.25
N GLN A 455 17.54 -2.39 -10.45
CA GLN A 455 16.86 -2.91 -11.64
C GLN A 455 16.44 -4.38 -11.51
N GLU A 456 17.13 -5.14 -10.66
CA GLU A 456 16.90 -6.56 -10.42
C GLU A 456 16.10 -6.85 -9.14
N VAL A 457 15.57 -5.83 -8.46
CA VAL A 457 14.78 -6.00 -7.24
C VAL A 457 13.32 -5.66 -7.50
N TYR A 458 12.41 -6.52 -7.05
CA TYR A 458 10.97 -6.31 -7.17
C TYR A 458 10.53 -5.05 -6.42
N GLU A 459 9.95 -4.09 -7.16
CA GLU A 459 9.35 -2.89 -6.57
C GLU A 459 7.98 -3.25 -5.97
N PRO A 460 7.59 -2.66 -4.82
CA PRO A 460 6.27 -2.90 -4.24
C PRO A 460 5.15 -2.56 -5.22
N CYS A 461 4.32 -3.56 -5.52
CA CYS A 461 3.14 -3.44 -6.35
C CYS A 461 1.87 -3.79 -5.55
N ASP A 462 0.75 -3.99 -6.25
CA ASP A 462 -0.56 -4.23 -5.64
C ASP A 462 -0.61 -5.44 -4.69
N ASP A 463 0.21 -6.46 -4.96
CA ASP A 463 0.42 -7.65 -4.15
C ASP A 463 1.07 -7.34 -2.80
N SER A 464 2.13 -6.54 -2.83
CA SER A 464 2.86 -6.06 -1.66
C SER A 464 1.96 -5.16 -0.80
N PHE A 465 1.18 -4.29 -1.45
CA PHE A 465 0.20 -3.46 -0.76
C PHE A 465 -0.94 -4.29 -0.16
N ALA A 466 -1.47 -5.27 -0.89
CA ALA A 466 -2.52 -6.16 -0.39
C ALA A 466 -2.07 -6.96 0.83
N LEU A 467 -0.83 -7.44 0.83
CA LEU A 467 -0.25 -8.16 1.95
C LEU A 467 -0.09 -7.27 3.19
N VAL A 468 0.42 -6.05 3.03
CA VAL A 468 0.50 -5.08 4.14
C VAL A 468 -0.88 -4.67 4.64
N ASP A 469 -1.86 -4.49 3.76
CA ASP A 469 -3.24 -4.20 4.13
C ASP A 469 -3.87 -5.35 4.92
N ALA A 470 -3.54 -6.60 4.60
CA ALA A 470 -3.95 -7.76 5.39
C ALA A 470 -3.32 -7.76 6.79
N LEU A 471 -2.03 -7.43 6.90
CA LEU A 471 -1.35 -7.28 8.19
C LEU A 471 -1.95 -6.12 9.01
N LEU A 472 -2.33 -5.02 8.38
CA LEU A 472 -3.01 -3.88 9.02
C LEU A 472 -4.43 -4.23 9.46
N ALA A 473 -5.19 -4.96 8.64
CA ALA A 473 -6.52 -5.45 8.99
C ALA A 473 -6.48 -6.43 10.17
N ASP A 474 -5.42 -7.23 10.26
CA ASP A 474 -5.19 -8.20 11.33
C ASP A 474 -4.36 -7.63 12.51
N ARG A 475 -4.11 -6.31 12.52
CA ARG A 475 -3.24 -5.64 13.50
C ARG A 475 -3.60 -5.97 14.95
N SER A 476 -4.88 -5.92 15.30
CA SER A 476 -5.32 -6.17 16.69
C SER A 476 -4.94 -7.59 17.13
N ASN A 477 -5.14 -8.57 16.25
CA ASN A 477 -4.81 -9.96 16.53
C ASN A 477 -3.29 -10.18 16.56
N LEU A 478 -2.52 -9.52 15.68
CA LEU A 478 -1.05 -9.56 15.71
C LEU A 478 -0.46 -8.96 16.99
N LEU A 479 -1.06 -7.88 17.50
CA LEU A 479 -0.63 -7.27 18.75
C LEU A 479 -0.96 -8.16 19.96
N GLU A 480 -2.14 -8.79 19.98
CA GLU A 480 -2.54 -9.74 21.04
C GLU A 480 -1.74 -11.05 20.99
N HIS A 481 -1.26 -11.44 19.82
CA HIS A 481 -0.44 -12.64 19.64
C HIS A 481 0.95 -12.57 20.30
N HIS A 482 1.47 -11.35 20.48
CA HIS A 482 2.80 -11.07 21.02
C HIS A 482 3.90 -11.95 20.39
N PRO A 483 4.16 -11.80 19.08
CA PRO A 483 5.19 -12.58 18.40
C PRO A 483 6.57 -12.20 18.92
N SER A 484 7.42 -13.21 19.14
CA SER A 484 8.81 -13.03 19.57
C SER A 484 9.79 -13.02 18.39
N LEU A 485 9.45 -13.77 17.34
CA LEU A 485 10.26 -13.92 16.12
C LEU A 485 9.37 -13.85 14.89
N CYS A 486 9.67 -12.91 13.99
CA CYS A 486 9.01 -12.76 12.71
C CYS A 486 10.01 -13.00 11.57
N ILE A 487 9.59 -13.66 10.50
CA ILE A 487 10.41 -13.86 9.30
C ILE A 487 9.63 -13.52 8.02
N GLU A 488 10.29 -12.82 7.10
CA GLU A 488 9.85 -12.69 5.70
C GLU A 488 10.68 -13.59 4.80
N ILE A 489 10.03 -14.35 3.92
CA ILE A 489 10.69 -15.11 2.84
C ILE A 489 10.45 -14.39 1.51
N GLY A 490 11.51 -14.05 0.81
CA GLY A 490 11.47 -13.28 -0.43
C GLY A 490 11.24 -11.79 -0.17
N CYS A 491 12.15 -11.15 0.55
CA CYS A 491 11.93 -9.79 1.05
C CYS A 491 11.96 -8.69 -0.02
N GLY A 492 12.57 -8.92 -1.18
CA GLY A 492 12.57 -7.99 -2.31
C GLY A 492 13.06 -6.59 -1.91
N SER A 493 12.18 -5.60 -2.00
CA SER A 493 12.46 -4.20 -1.62
C SER A 493 12.48 -3.95 -0.11
N GLY A 494 12.05 -4.91 0.70
CA GLY A 494 11.93 -4.83 2.15
C GLY A 494 10.68 -4.13 2.65
N TYR A 495 9.73 -3.82 1.76
CA TYR A 495 8.51 -3.07 2.09
C TYR A 495 7.64 -3.78 3.14
N VAL A 496 7.47 -5.10 3.04
CA VAL A 496 6.57 -5.86 3.90
C VAL A 496 7.20 -6.11 5.27
N ILE A 497 8.44 -6.61 5.38
CA ILE A 497 9.11 -6.78 6.69
C ILE A 497 9.25 -5.44 7.44
N THR A 498 9.55 -4.35 6.73
CA THR A 498 9.62 -3.01 7.33
C THR A 498 8.24 -2.58 7.83
N SER A 499 7.16 -2.87 7.10
CA SER A 499 5.78 -2.60 7.53
C SER A 499 5.42 -3.38 8.79
N LEU A 500 5.70 -4.68 8.81
CA LEU A 500 5.45 -5.54 9.96
C LEU A 500 6.21 -5.03 11.19
N ALA A 501 7.48 -4.66 11.02
CA ALA A 501 8.30 -4.13 12.09
C ALA A 501 7.76 -2.80 12.65
N LEU A 502 7.24 -1.91 11.80
CA LEU A 502 6.61 -0.67 12.22
C LEU A 502 5.25 -0.90 12.91
N ILE A 503 4.46 -1.88 12.47
CA ILE A 503 3.17 -2.24 13.07
C ILE A 503 3.37 -2.76 14.49
N LEU A 504 4.32 -3.67 14.70
CA LEU A 504 4.61 -4.30 15.99
C LEU A 504 5.48 -3.41 16.90
N GLY A 505 6.36 -2.59 16.32
CA GLY A 505 7.29 -1.72 17.04
C GLY A 505 6.65 -0.55 17.79
N GLN A 506 5.40 -0.18 17.49
CA GLN A 506 4.70 0.92 18.19
C GLN A 506 4.41 0.63 19.67
N GLU A 507 4.43 -0.64 20.09
CA GLU A 507 4.04 -1.05 21.45
C GLU A 507 5.24 -1.49 22.34
N GLY A 508 6.49 -1.39 21.85
CA GLY A 508 7.69 -1.57 22.67
C GLY A 508 8.10 -3.02 22.98
N TYR A 509 7.60 -4.00 22.21
CA TYR A 509 8.02 -5.40 22.32
C TYR A 509 9.35 -5.64 21.58
N GLY A 510 10.28 -6.37 22.22
CA GLY A 510 11.54 -6.79 21.62
C GLY A 510 11.36 -7.95 20.64
N VAL A 511 10.70 -7.70 19.51
CA VAL A 511 10.49 -8.69 18.43
C VAL A 511 11.77 -8.78 17.59
N ASN A 512 12.20 -10.00 17.30
CA ASN A 512 13.31 -10.23 16.37
C ASN A 512 12.77 -10.43 14.95
N TYR A 513 13.36 -9.74 13.98
CA TYR A 513 12.97 -9.83 12.57
C TYR A 513 14.07 -10.53 11.77
N PHE A 514 13.69 -11.47 10.92
CA PHE A 514 14.54 -12.07 9.90
C PHE A 514 13.94 -11.79 8.52
N ALA A 515 14.79 -11.64 7.51
CA ALA A 515 14.32 -11.59 6.14
C ALA A 515 15.29 -12.34 5.22
N THR A 516 14.76 -13.19 4.35
CA THR A 516 15.55 -13.95 3.38
C THR A 516 15.21 -13.55 1.96
N ASP A 517 16.20 -13.60 1.08
CA ASP A 517 15.98 -13.48 -0.36
C ASP A 517 17.08 -14.25 -1.09
N ILE A 518 16.77 -14.82 -2.25
CA ILE A 518 17.77 -15.48 -3.10
C ILE A 518 18.65 -14.43 -3.80
N ASN A 519 18.11 -13.23 -4.05
CA ASN A 519 18.80 -12.15 -4.72
C ASN A 519 19.63 -11.31 -3.72
N PRO A 520 20.97 -11.23 -3.86
CA PRO A 520 21.80 -10.42 -2.98
C PRO A 520 21.48 -8.91 -3.06
N HIS A 521 20.98 -8.42 -4.20
CA HIS A 521 20.55 -7.03 -4.36
C HIS A 521 19.29 -6.73 -3.55
N ALA A 522 18.36 -7.68 -3.41
CA ALA A 522 17.15 -7.52 -2.61
C ALA A 522 17.48 -7.37 -1.11
N VAL A 523 18.41 -8.18 -0.60
CA VAL A 523 18.92 -8.04 0.78
C VAL A 523 19.58 -6.68 1.01
N GLU A 524 20.35 -6.17 0.04
CA GLU A 524 20.96 -4.84 0.11
C GLU A 524 19.92 -3.71 0.14
N VAL A 525 18.91 -3.78 -0.74
CA VAL A 525 17.83 -2.80 -0.80
C VAL A 525 17.00 -2.84 0.47
N THR A 526 16.64 -4.04 0.95
CA THR A 526 15.90 -4.24 2.20
C THR A 526 16.63 -3.62 3.39
N ARG A 527 17.96 -3.79 3.49
CA ARG A 527 18.75 -3.16 4.57
C ARG A 527 18.62 -1.65 4.57
N LYS A 528 18.77 -1.01 3.40
CA LYS A 528 18.63 0.44 3.26
C LYS A 528 17.21 0.89 3.61
N THR A 529 16.19 0.14 3.17
CA THR A 529 14.79 0.42 3.51
C THR A 529 14.56 0.37 5.01
N MET A 530 15.07 -0.65 5.71
CA MET A 530 14.94 -0.78 7.16
C MET A 530 15.70 0.31 7.93
N GLU A 531 16.96 0.57 7.55
CA GLU A 531 17.81 1.62 8.15
C GLU A 531 17.15 3.00 8.05
N ALA A 532 16.53 3.33 6.91
CA ALA A 532 15.84 4.60 6.71
C ALA A 532 14.61 4.79 7.62
N HIS A 533 14.02 3.71 8.10
CA HIS A 533 12.85 3.74 9.00
C HIS A 533 13.22 3.45 10.46
N GLY A 534 14.51 3.30 10.77
CA GLY A 534 14.99 3.06 12.13
C GLY A 534 14.59 1.68 12.70
N VAL A 535 14.31 0.71 11.83
CA VAL A 535 14.04 -0.68 12.19
C VAL A 535 15.19 -1.57 11.72
N GLY A 536 15.35 -2.76 12.32
CA GLY A 536 16.40 -3.71 11.95
C GLY A 536 15.89 -5.14 11.88
N ALA A 537 16.45 -5.92 10.96
CA ALA A 537 16.28 -7.37 10.83
C ALA A 537 17.61 -8.04 10.53
N GLU A 538 17.71 -9.32 10.86
CA GLU A 538 18.77 -10.20 10.39
C GLU A 538 18.47 -10.61 8.94
N LEU A 539 19.29 -10.12 8.00
CA LEU A 539 19.09 -10.34 6.57
C LEU A 539 20.03 -11.42 6.04
N VAL A 540 19.47 -12.41 5.34
CA VAL A 540 20.23 -13.58 4.88
C VAL A 540 19.96 -13.84 3.39
N VAL A 541 21.02 -13.90 2.60
CA VAL A 541 20.93 -14.33 1.19
C VAL A 541 20.88 -15.85 1.16
N THR A 542 19.74 -16.43 0.82
CA THR A 542 19.54 -17.89 0.80
C THR A 542 18.31 -18.28 -0.02
N ASP A 543 18.25 -19.54 -0.45
CA ASP A 543 17.06 -20.13 -1.09
C ASP A 543 16.01 -20.48 -0.02
N ILE A 544 14.87 -19.79 -0.05
CA ILE A 544 13.77 -19.87 0.94
C ILE A 544 14.29 -19.63 2.36
N ALA A 545 14.71 -20.67 3.07
CA ALA A 545 15.26 -20.61 4.42
C ALA A 545 16.43 -21.58 4.62
N ALA A 546 17.11 -21.99 3.54
CA ALA A 546 18.19 -22.95 3.60
C ALA A 546 19.29 -22.48 4.59
N GLY A 547 19.70 -23.38 5.48
CA GLY A 547 20.64 -23.10 6.57
C GLY A 547 20.02 -22.49 7.85
N LEU A 548 18.78 -21.99 7.79
CA LEU A 548 18.05 -21.50 8.97
C LEU A 548 17.05 -22.51 9.53
N GLU A 549 16.58 -23.46 8.70
CA GLU A 549 15.53 -24.42 9.05
C GLU A 549 15.78 -25.19 10.34
N GLU A 550 16.99 -25.69 10.57
CA GLU A 550 17.32 -26.46 11.77
C GLU A 550 17.36 -25.59 13.03
N ARG A 551 17.86 -24.36 12.88
CA ARG A 551 18.05 -23.44 14.02
C ARG A 551 16.77 -22.74 14.43
N LEU A 552 15.88 -22.49 13.46
CA LEU A 552 14.63 -21.79 13.66
C LEU A 552 13.41 -22.74 13.70
N ALA A 553 13.62 -24.05 13.67
CA ALA A 553 12.55 -25.04 13.74
C ALA A 553 11.64 -24.80 14.95
N GLY A 554 10.33 -24.68 14.71
CA GLY A 554 9.32 -24.46 15.74
C GLY A 554 9.46 -23.16 16.54
N SER A 555 10.21 -22.17 16.05
CA SER A 555 10.47 -20.91 16.78
C SER A 555 9.86 -19.67 16.12
N VAL A 556 9.39 -19.77 14.87
CA VAL A 556 8.84 -18.63 14.13
C VAL A 556 7.38 -18.42 14.51
N ASP A 557 7.06 -17.26 15.08
CA ASP A 557 5.72 -16.91 15.53
C ASP A 557 4.88 -16.28 14.40
N VAL A 558 5.49 -15.48 13.52
CA VAL A 558 4.84 -14.92 12.34
C VAL A 558 5.75 -15.06 11.13
N MET A 559 5.26 -15.72 10.09
CA MET A 559 5.91 -15.87 8.79
C MET A 559 5.11 -15.12 7.75
N VAL A 560 5.78 -14.31 6.93
CA VAL A 560 5.16 -13.57 5.83
C VAL A 560 5.85 -13.95 4.53
N VAL A 561 5.07 -14.24 3.50
CA VAL A 561 5.58 -14.71 2.21
C VAL A 561 4.80 -14.05 1.08
N ASN A 562 5.52 -13.35 0.22
CA ASN A 562 5.04 -12.95 -1.11
C ASN A 562 5.81 -13.74 -2.17
N PRO A 563 5.36 -14.97 -2.51
CA PRO A 563 6.15 -15.88 -3.34
C PRO A 563 6.07 -15.49 -4.83
N PRO A 564 6.99 -15.97 -5.68
CA PRO A 564 6.78 -15.99 -7.13
C PRO A 564 5.56 -16.86 -7.46
N TYR A 565 4.44 -16.22 -7.78
CA TYR A 565 3.12 -16.86 -7.91
C TYR A 565 2.54 -16.79 -9.33
N VAL A 566 3.22 -16.13 -10.28
CA VAL A 566 2.70 -15.95 -11.64
C VAL A 566 2.88 -17.25 -12.44
N PRO A 567 1.84 -17.76 -13.12
CA PRO A 567 1.98 -18.90 -14.02
C PRO A 567 2.96 -18.59 -15.16
N THR A 568 4.07 -19.32 -15.20
CA THR A 568 5.15 -19.18 -16.20
C THR A 568 5.63 -20.56 -16.67
N PRO A 569 6.31 -20.68 -17.81
CA PRO A 569 7.02 -21.91 -18.16
C PRO A 569 7.98 -22.36 -17.04
N GLU A 570 8.12 -23.68 -16.82
CA GLU A 570 8.96 -24.23 -15.74
C GLU A 570 10.45 -23.87 -15.88
N ASP A 571 10.93 -23.64 -17.10
CA ASP A 571 12.30 -23.22 -17.38
C ASP A 571 12.61 -21.80 -16.92
N GLU A 572 11.59 -20.98 -16.62
CA GLU A 572 11.76 -19.64 -16.07
C GLU A 572 11.89 -19.62 -14.53
N VAL A 573 11.58 -20.74 -13.87
CA VAL A 573 11.60 -20.85 -12.40
C VAL A 573 13.04 -20.95 -11.90
N GLY A 574 13.47 -19.97 -11.09
CA GLY A 574 14.79 -19.98 -10.47
C GLY A 574 15.95 -19.55 -11.38
N VAL A 575 15.64 -18.93 -12.53
CA VAL A 575 16.66 -18.29 -13.39
C VAL A 575 17.21 -17.03 -12.70
N GLU A 576 18.52 -16.80 -12.80
CA GLU A 576 19.16 -15.59 -12.27
C GLU A 576 18.61 -14.32 -12.95
N GLY A 577 18.20 -13.34 -12.14
CA GLY A 577 17.67 -12.06 -12.60
C GLY A 577 16.30 -11.73 -12.01
N ILE A 578 15.69 -10.65 -12.50
CA ILE A 578 14.41 -10.14 -11.97
C ILE A 578 13.25 -11.12 -12.16
N THR A 579 13.30 -11.98 -13.19
CA THR A 579 12.25 -12.96 -13.52
C THR A 579 11.94 -13.92 -12.36
N SER A 580 12.95 -14.23 -11.55
CA SER A 580 12.80 -15.02 -10.31
C SER A 580 11.83 -14.41 -9.30
N SER A 581 11.51 -13.11 -9.41
CA SER A 581 10.59 -12.42 -8.50
C SER A 581 9.12 -12.79 -8.72
N TRP A 582 8.75 -13.26 -9.92
CA TRP A 582 7.36 -13.59 -10.25
C TRP A 582 7.16 -15.00 -10.81
N ALA A 583 8.17 -15.60 -11.45
CA ALA A 583 8.05 -16.89 -12.12
C ALA A 583 7.75 -18.05 -11.15
N GLY A 584 6.51 -18.54 -11.18
CA GLY A 584 5.99 -19.57 -10.28
C GLY A 584 5.81 -20.94 -10.92
N GLY A 585 6.17 -21.15 -12.19
CA GLY A 585 5.98 -22.42 -12.91
C GLY A 585 4.58 -22.56 -13.50
N GLU A 586 4.23 -23.73 -14.07
CA GLU A 586 3.06 -23.85 -14.97
C GLU A 586 1.73 -23.41 -14.32
N ASN A 587 1.57 -23.67 -13.02
CA ASN A 587 0.40 -23.28 -12.24
C ASN A 587 0.69 -22.10 -11.28
N GLY A 588 1.87 -21.49 -11.38
CA GLY A 588 2.34 -20.45 -10.46
C GLY A 588 2.59 -20.97 -9.03
N ARG A 589 2.83 -22.28 -8.87
CA ARG A 589 2.93 -22.95 -7.57
C ARG A 589 4.25 -23.62 -7.26
N SER A 590 5.16 -23.73 -8.23
CA SER A 590 6.39 -24.51 -8.09
C SER A 590 7.30 -23.99 -6.96
N VAL A 591 7.24 -22.68 -6.67
CA VAL A 591 7.91 -22.09 -5.49
C VAL A 591 7.04 -22.20 -4.23
N ILE A 592 5.73 -21.96 -4.33
CA ILE A 592 4.78 -22.09 -3.20
C ILE A 592 4.87 -23.48 -2.57
N ASP A 593 4.83 -24.53 -3.39
CA ASP A 593 4.83 -25.92 -2.94
C ASP A 593 6.16 -26.33 -2.29
N LYS A 594 7.27 -25.61 -2.58
CA LYS A 594 8.55 -25.74 -1.86
C LYS A 594 8.53 -25.00 -0.52
N ILE A 595 7.82 -23.88 -0.42
CA ILE A 595 7.74 -23.07 0.81
C ILE A 595 6.86 -23.74 1.87
N LEU A 596 5.74 -24.38 1.50
CA LEU A 596 4.78 -24.93 2.48
C LEU A 596 5.39 -25.99 3.43
N PRO A 597 6.26 -26.93 3.00
CA PRO A 597 6.98 -27.82 3.92
C PRO A 597 7.96 -27.10 4.84
N VAL A 598 8.64 -26.07 4.34
CA VAL A 598 9.58 -25.27 5.13
C VAL A 598 8.84 -24.44 6.17
N ALA A 599 7.70 -23.84 5.80
CA ALA A 599 6.84 -23.12 6.71
C ALA A 599 6.37 -24.02 7.88
N ASP A 600 5.94 -25.24 7.59
CA ASP A 600 5.49 -26.17 8.64
C ASP A 600 6.59 -26.52 9.65
N ARG A 601 7.85 -26.60 9.19
CA ARG A 601 9.02 -26.84 10.03
C ARG A 601 9.40 -25.63 10.89
N LEU A 602 9.29 -24.41 10.32
CA LEU A 602 9.69 -23.17 10.97
C LEU A 602 8.68 -22.67 12.00
N LEU A 603 7.38 -22.78 11.70
CA LEU A 603 6.31 -22.22 12.51
C LEU A 603 6.22 -22.88 13.90
N SER A 604 6.19 -22.03 14.94
CA SER A 604 5.98 -22.42 16.32
C SER A 604 4.57 -23.00 16.55
N GLU A 605 4.29 -23.48 17.77
CA GLU A 605 2.95 -23.97 18.13
C GLU A 605 1.87 -22.89 17.99
N LYS A 606 2.25 -21.62 18.20
CA LYS A 606 1.39 -20.46 17.98
C LYS A 606 1.63 -19.79 16.62
N GLY A 607 2.43 -20.37 15.74
CA GLY A 607 2.90 -19.75 14.51
C GLY A 607 1.77 -19.41 13.52
N TRP A 608 1.82 -18.20 12.96
CA TRP A 608 0.95 -17.76 11.87
C TRP A 608 1.73 -17.57 10.57
N LEU A 609 1.14 -17.95 9.44
CA LEU A 609 1.68 -17.72 8.11
C LEU A 609 0.72 -16.85 7.30
N TYR A 610 1.22 -15.77 6.71
CA TYR A 610 0.51 -14.95 5.72
C TYR A 610 1.15 -15.15 4.36
N MET A 611 0.34 -15.54 3.37
CA MET A 611 0.82 -15.86 2.02
C MET A 611 -0.05 -15.20 0.95
N VAL A 612 0.60 -14.62 -0.06
CA VAL A 612 -0.05 -14.12 -1.27
C VAL A 612 -0.27 -15.25 -2.27
N THR A 613 -1.45 -15.30 -2.87
CA THR A 613 -1.82 -16.25 -3.93
C THR A 613 -2.74 -15.59 -4.96
N LEU A 614 -2.68 -16.04 -6.21
CA LEU A 614 -3.68 -15.75 -7.24
C LEU A 614 -4.74 -16.85 -7.31
N THR A 615 -5.91 -16.55 -7.90
CA THR A 615 -6.92 -17.58 -8.24
C THR A 615 -6.32 -18.72 -9.07
N ALA A 616 -5.39 -18.41 -9.98
CA ALA A 616 -4.71 -19.38 -10.83
C ALA A 616 -3.90 -20.41 -10.02
N ASN A 617 -3.44 -20.05 -8.80
CA ASN A 617 -2.70 -20.96 -7.93
C ASN A 617 -3.61 -21.94 -7.17
N ASN A 618 -4.93 -21.90 -7.38
CA ASN A 618 -5.90 -22.75 -6.70
C ASN A 618 -5.76 -22.68 -5.16
N PRO A 619 -6.11 -21.55 -4.52
CA PRO A 619 -5.94 -21.35 -3.09
C PRO A 619 -6.70 -22.38 -2.24
N SER A 620 -7.80 -22.93 -2.75
CA SER A 620 -8.52 -24.03 -2.08
C SER A 620 -7.66 -25.29 -1.91
N ASP A 621 -6.87 -25.65 -2.93
CA ASP A 621 -5.98 -26.81 -2.83
C ASP A 621 -4.83 -26.55 -1.86
N ILE A 622 -4.23 -25.36 -1.89
CA ILE A 622 -3.20 -24.94 -0.92
C ILE A 622 -3.76 -25.05 0.52
N CYS A 623 -4.97 -24.54 0.75
CA CYS A 623 -5.66 -24.66 2.03
C CYS A 623 -5.91 -26.12 2.44
N GLN A 624 -6.27 -27.00 1.51
CA GLN A 624 -6.46 -28.42 1.77
C GLN A 624 -5.13 -29.12 2.12
N GLN A 625 -4.04 -28.78 1.44
CA GLN A 625 -2.71 -29.32 1.73
C GLN A 625 -2.23 -28.93 3.13
N MET A 626 -2.39 -27.66 3.51
CA MET A 626 -2.06 -27.20 4.86
C MET A 626 -3.00 -27.79 5.92
N ARG A 627 -4.28 -27.99 5.61
CA ARG A 627 -5.21 -28.66 6.54
C ARG A 627 -4.77 -30.09 6.87
N LYS A 628 -4.25 -30.84 5.89
CA LYS A 628 -3.69 -32.19 6.13
C LYS A 628 -2.51 -32.19 7.12
N LYS A 629 -1.85 -31.03 7.30
CA LYS A 629 -0.77 -30.82 8.27
C LYS A 629 -1.24 -30.20 9.60
N GLY A 630 -2.56 -30.08 9.81
CA GLY A 630 -3.14 -29.55 11.05
C GLY A 630 -3.28 -28.02 11.10
N TYR A 631 -3.36 -27.34 9.96
CA TYR A 631 -3.56 -25.90 9.90
C TYR A 631 -5.01 -25.53 9.58
N GLY A 632 -5.54 -24.55 10.34
CA GLY A 632 -6.67 -23.73 9.93
C GLY A 632 -6.24 -22.70 8.89
N SER A 633 -7.17 -22.25 8.06
CA SER A 633 -6.91 -21.22 7.04
C SER A 633 -8.07 -20.24 6.91
N LYS A 634 -7.75 -18.98 6.60
CA LYS A 634 -8.72 -17.90 6.35
C LYS A 634 -8.14 -16.92 5.34
N ILE A 635 -8.96 -16.51 4.37
CA ILE A 635 -8.62 -15.40 3.47
C ILE A 635 -8.85 -14.10 4.24
N VAL A 636 -7.79 -13.32 4.48
CA VAL A 636 -7.84 -12.07 5.26
C VAL A 636 -8.26 -10.90 4.38
N VAL A 637 -7.65 -10.83 3.19
CA VAL A 637 -7.94 -9.82 2.17
C VAL A 637 -8.07 -10.53 0.82
N GLN A 638 -9.07 -10.14 0.07
CA GLN A 638 -9.23 -10.50 -1.34
C GLN A 638 -9.30 -9.21 -2.13
N ARG A 639 -8.46 -9.09 -3.17
CA ARG A 639 -8.49 -8.00 -4.13
C ARG A 639 -8.63 -8.60 -5.51
N SER A 640 -9.59 -8.10 -6.27
CA SER A 640 -9.81 -8.51 -7.65
C SER A 640 -9.74 -7.27 -8.53
N THR A 641 -8.83 -7.30 -9.50
CA THR A 641 -8.81 -6.42 -10.67
C THR A 641 -9.45 -7.17 -11.84
N GLU A 642 -9.52 -6.54 -13.02
CA GLU A 642 -10.06 -7.18 -14.23
C GLU A 642 -9.16 -8.34 -14.73
N GLU A 643 -7.86 -8.32 -14.39
CA GLU A 643 -6.85 -9.26 -14.87
C GLU A 643 -6.40 -10.26 -13.80
N GLU A 644 -6.38 -9.85 -12.52
CA GLU A 644 -5.83 -10.66 -11.42
C GLU A 644 -6.75 -10.67 -10.20
N SER A 645 -6.87 -11.82 -9.54
CA SER A 645 -7.56 -11.93 -8.26
C SER A 645 -6.61 -12.48 -7.21
N LEU A 646 -6.09 -11.55 -6.41
CA LEU A 646 -5.15 -11.74 -5.33
C LEU A 646 -5.89 -12.11 -4.04
N HIS A 647 -5.39 -13.12 -3.35
CA HIS A 647 -5.89 -13.61 -2.08
C HIS A 647 -4.74 -13.68 -1.08
N ILE A 648 -4.91 -13.00 0.06
CA ILE A 648 -3.98 -13.11 1.19
C ILE A 648 -4.53 -14.12 2.18
N ILE A 649 -3.88 -15.28 2.25
CA ILE A 649 -4.30 -16.39 3.10
C ILE A 649 -3.50 -16.37 4.39
N LYS A 650 -4.20 -16.40 5.52
CA LYS A 650 -3.63 -16.64 6.84
C LYS A 650 -3.81 -18.11 7.22
N PHE A 651 -2.74 -18.74 7.68
CA PHE A 651 -2.72 -20.07 8.29
C PHE A 651 -2.33 -19.99 9.76
N TRP A 652 -2.92 -20.85 10.58
CA TRP A 652 -2.56 -21.03 12.00
C TRP A 652 -2.71 -22.50 12.38
N ARG A 653 -1.98 -22.98 13.40
CA ARG A 653 -2.17 -24.35 13.90
C ARG A 653 -3.53 -24.47 14.58
N ASP A 654 -4.32 -25.45 14.14
CA ASP A 654 -5.65 -25.72 14.67
C ASP A 654 -5.67 -27.13 15.26
N PHE A 655 -5.59 -27.18 16.60
CA PHE A 655 -5.46 -28.42 17.37
C PHE A 655 -6.76 -29.24 17.41
N ASP A 656 -7.88 -28.67 16.93
CA ASP A 656 -9.19 -29.35 16.93
C ASP A 656 -9.44 -30.19 15.66
N ILE A 657 -8.57 -30.09 14.64
CA ILE A 657 -8.76 -30.78 13.33
C ILE A 657 -8.44 -32.29 13.40
N GLY A 658 -7.77 -32.77 14.45
CA GLY A 658 -7.32 -34.16 14.59
C GLY A 658 -8.36 -35.18 15.10
N LYS A 659 -9.64 -34.82 15.23
CA LYS A 659 -10.67 -35.70 15.85
C LYS A 659 -11.64 -36.39 14.89
N ASP A 660 -11.56 -36.15 13.59
CA ASP A 660 -12.48 -36.77 12.63
C ASP A 660 -11.72 -37.71 11.66
N GLU A 661 -11.84 -39.03 11.88
CA GLU A 661 -11.46 -40.04 10.89
C GLU A 661 -12.48 -40.13 9.74
N PRO A 662 -12.07 -40.55 8.53
CA PRO A 662 -12.83 -40.34 7.32
C PRO A 662 -13.80 -41.50 7.06
N ASN A 663 -15.10 -41.23 7.15
CA ASN A 663 -16.11 -42.04 6.49
C ASN A 663 -17.30 -41.15 6.12
N GLN A 664 -17.34 -40.70 4.86
CA GLN A 664 -18.47 -40.84 3.94
C GLN A 664 -18.35 -39.87 2.77
N SER A 665 -18.58 -40.45 1.61
CA SER A 665 -18.66 -39.87 0.27
C SER A 665 -19.58 -38.64 0.18
N ALA A 666 -19.05 -37.62 -0.50
CA ALA A 666 -19.73 -36.73 -1.44
C ALA A 666 -21.24 -36.51 -1.23
N SER A 667 -21.61 -35.56 -0.37
CA SER A 667 -22.73 -34.61 -0.54
C SER A 667 -22.79 -33.73 0.71
N GLY A 668 -22.60 -32.41 0.56
CA GLY A 668 -22.68 -31.50 1.71
C GLY A 668 -21.89 -30.20 1.59
N PHE A 669 -21.91 -29.53 0.43
CA PHE A 669 -21.72 -28.08 0.44
C PHE A 669 -23.07 -27.46 0.80
N ILE A 670 -23.10 -26.75 1.93
CA ILE A 670 -24.20 -25.98 2.58
C ILE A 670 -24.47 -26.54 3.98
N GLY A 671 -23.85 -25.94 4.99
CA GLY A 671 -24.15 -26.27 6.38
C GLY A 671 -23.09 -25.85 7.40
N SER A 672 -22.56 -24.62 7.35
CA SER A 672 -21.90 -24.03 8.53
C SER A 672 -21.93 -22.50 8.46
N LEU A 673 -23.15 -21.97 8.42
CA LEU A 673 -23.39 -20.54 8.54
C LEU A 673 -24.69 -20.34 9.34
N LEU A 674 -24.75 -20.86 10.57
CA LEU A 674 -25.85 -20.56 11.52
C LEU A 674 -25.56 -21.12 12.94
N THR A 675 -24.49 -20.66 13.58
CA THR A 675 -24.29 -20.90 15.02
C THR A 675 -23.83 -19.63 15.74
N HIS A 676 -24.67 -18.59 15.71
CA HIS A 676 -24.70 -17.56 16.77
C HIS A 676 -26.07 -16.86 16.81
N ILE A 677 -27.11 -17.56 17.25
CA ILE A 677 -28.34 -16.95 17.81
C ILE A 677 -28.83 -17.86 18.96
N PRO A 678 -29.13 -17.34 20.16
CA PRO A 678 -29.50 -18.16 21.31
C PRO A 678 -30.94 -18.68 21.23
N LEU A 679 -31.14 -19.80 21.94
CA LEU A 679 -32.36 -20.57 22.20
C LEU A 679 -33.69 -19.79 22.16
N PHE A 680 -34.71 -20.37 21.50
CA PHE A 680 -35.96 -20.75 22.18
C PHE A 680 -36.61 -21.96 21.50
N SER A 681 -37.05 -22.89 22.36
CA SER A 681 -37.71 -24.17 22.11
C SER A 681 -39.15 -24.07 21.61
N PHE A 682 -39.59 -24.94 20.68
CA PHE A 682 -40.79 -25.82 20.84
C PHE A 682 -41.10 -26.70 19.60
N TRP A 683 -40.98 -28.03 19.79
CA TRP A 683 -41.83 -29.15 19.33
C TRP A 683 -42.50 -29.24 17.92
N ARG A 684 -42.23 -30.41 17.31
CA ARG A 684 -43.15 -31.43 16.73
C ARG A 684 -43.33 -31.52 15.19
N GLY A 685 -42.57 -32.49 14.65
CA GLY A 685 -42.76 -33.40 13.50
C GLY A 685 -43.97 -33.35 12.57
N THR A 686 -43.71 -33.70 11.32
CA THR A 686 -44.47 -34.72 10.55
C THR A 686 -43.66 -35.22 9.36
N ASN A 687 -43.68 -36.54 9.16
CA ASN A 687 -43.26 -37.27 7.97
C ASN A 687 -44.08 -36.86 6.74
N SER A 688 -43.46 -36.84 5.57
CA SER A 688 -44.07 -37.41 4.36
C SER A 688 -43.02 -37.62 3.26
N ASP A 689 -42.83 -38.89 2.91
CA ASP A 689 -42.32 -39.34 1.62
C ASP A 689 -43.09 -38.68 0.46
N ASN A 690 -42.39 -38.30 -0.61
CA ASN A 690 -42.76 -38.77 -1.95
C ASN A 690 -41.72 -38.46 -3.03
N LYS A 691 -41.56 -39.48 -3.87
CA LYS A 691 -40.76 -39.57 -5.09
C LYS A 691 -41.22 -38.55 -6.15
N CYS A 692 -40.27 -37.88 -6.79
CA CYS A 692 -40.08 -37.87 -8.25
C CYS A 692 -38.73 -37.25 -8.58
#